data_AF-A0A6G9ZEN9-F1
#
_entry.id   AF-A0A6G9ZEN9-F1
#
_cell.length_a   1.000
_cell.length_b   1.000
_cell.length_c   1.000
_cell.angle_alpha   90.00
_cell.angle_beta   90.00
_cell.angle_gamma   90.00
#
_symmetry.space_group_name_H-M   'P 1'
#
loop_
_entity.id
_entity.type
_entity.pdbx_description
1 polymer ?
#
loop_
_entity_poly.entity_id
_entity_poly.type
_entity_poly.pdbx_seq_one_letter_code
_entity_poly.pdbx_strand_id
1 'polypeptide(L)'
;MPNGPALVEIREPGRAPRQLMVSGPVTFGRDGAGEVLADAAVSRQHVRLVPSPTALSVVDLGSRNGTAVNGVALTGRAALARGDVVRLGRTEIIVLYVPTAEQESGGGATIAAIPVQAPPPPAAPAALPRWVRVANRALGIDPSGTRNLFPASTELRSRVPRPVWQAVRIASIASYLAVVVAMFVRPAGGLFVFFGIVVPLLPGLFLIAPGLWRNSCPLAATNQIPRVLRFTRGGNPPEWLRRRGYQVSVTLFLGIAGARLAGLDRIGAAAGVALSAVALAAFAGGVLYKGKSGWCSSICPLFSLQRVYGQTPFVTVPNTHCEPCVGCAKNCFDFTPRAAYQADLADPERSWSAPRKLFAAALPGFVLGFFTLTGDIGTAVVQRYSVLALFMLVTVGVFFALEAMTPVSPAMLSAGYAAVALNVFYWFSGVTLARSFSTITGVSAPWLHWPISAVILLATAVWLLRTRVVELQYATSTGARTEPVLLPFPKRRMPEKSVEPTISVVFEPGGQVTAEEGMSLLEAAERTELPIEAGCRMGVCGADPVAVLAGADCLSAIGREERNTLRRLGFADNTRMACCARIGGGTVRVSPTPEPGRGGGTGPRRFDRSIVSCVVIGNGIAGVTAADFLRRGHPNCEIHLVGREAHAFYNRMGISRLVYGRSAMQGLYLLPEQWYDDHQVTAWLNTLVTSIDLAGRRVFLGTGDALPYDRLVLAMGASSALPPVEGLSRPGCFVLRDADDAMLVRSYVQEFRCARAVVAGGGLLGLEAAYALHLLGLQVTVLERGERLLARQLDPRCSDLVLDHFTRAGIQVLRRAETAAVTGDPVVQGVILSDGRRLACEVFLTATGIRPNIELARRARIPVGRGILVDDGMRTGVPGVFAAGDVAEHQGQVFGLWPIAAEQAQVAADNALGGSRSLVAEVPATILKGVGLELFSIGRVRPGRADEEIVVDRPGSYRRLLLSEGRAAGATILGHHPAEIAAAQRAVREHTPIPAAARAALRSGDWSVLESGATTMEFGAVGG
;
A
#
# COMPACT_ATOMS: atom_id res chain seq x y z
N MET A 1 24.91 -37.84 -11.97
CA MET A 1 25.13 -36.51 -12.55
C MET A 1 23.93 -35.63 -12.19
N PRO A 2 24.03 -34.71 -11.22
CA PRO A 2 22.87 -33.94 -10.74
C PRO A 2 22.47 -32.72 -11.59
N ASN A 3 23.28 -32.32 -12.58
CA ASN A 3 23.08 -31.06 -13.35
C ASN A 3 22.83 -31.26 -14.87
N GLY A 4 22.30 -32.40 -15.30
CA GLY A 4 22.01 -32.68 -16.73
C GLY A 4 20.65 -32.17 -17.22
N PRO A 5 20.41 -32.01 -18.54
CA PRO A 5 19.09 -31.72 -19.11
C PRO A 5 18.10 -32.86 -18.84
N ALA A 6 16.79 -32.57 -18.88
CA ALA A 6 15.76 -33.59 -18.66
C ALA A 6 15.88 -34.72 -19.70
N LEU A 7 15.65 -35.97 -19.29
CA LEU A 7 15.75 -37.16 -20.15
C LEU A 7 14.38 -37.84 -20.23
N VAL A 8 13.89 -38.08 -21.44
CA VAL A 8 12.62 -38.79 -21.69
C VAL A 8 12.84 -40.02 -22.55
N GLU A 9 12.05 -41.06 -22.35
CA GLU A 9 11.98 -42.26 -23.22
C GLU A 9 10.69 -42.22 -24.03
N ILE A 10 10.79 -42.42 -25.34
CA ILE A 10 9.67 -42.44 -26.27
C ILE A 10 9.41 -43.89 -26.68
N ARG A 11 8.17 -44.35 -26.49
CA ARG A 11 7.68 -45.67 -26.89
C ARG A 11 6.54 -45.48 -27.88
N GLU A 12 6.75 -45.88 -29.12
CA GLU A 12 5.78 -45.72 -30.21
C GLU A 12 5.59 -47.02 -31.01
N PRO A 13 4.41 -47.27 -31.59
CA PRO A 13 4.16 -48.48 -32.37
C PRO A 13 5.13 -48.63 -33.56
N GLY A 14 5.72 -49.81 -33.72
CA GLY A 14 6.56 -50.15 -34.88
C GLY A 14 8.00 -49.63 -34.83
N ARG A 15 8.45 -49.06 -33.70
CA ARG A 15 9.86 -48.66 -33.46
C ARG A 15 10.34 -49.11 -32.09
N ALA A 16 11.66 -49.33 -31.96
CA ALA A 16 12.29 -49.61 -30.68
C ALA A 16 12.22 -48.35 -29.76
N PRO A 17 12.08 -48.51 -28.43
CA PRO A 17 12.13 -47.40 -27.48
C PRO A 17 13.41 -46.60 -27.65
N ARG A 18 13.30 -45.26 -27.62
CA ARG A 18 14.46 -44.36 -27.76
C ARG A 18 14.43 -43.27 -26.70
N GLN A 19 15.61 -42.84 -26.26
CA GLN A 19 15.75 -41.77 -25.26
C GLN A 19 16.12 -40.45 -25.94
N LEU A 20 15.56 -39.36 -25.42
CA LEU A 20 15.80 -38.01 -25.91
C LEU A 20 16.14 -37.09 -24.74
N MET A 21 17.26 -36.37 -24.88
CA MET A 21 17.59 -35.27 -23.97
C MET A 21 16.83 -34.01 -24.38
N VAL A 22 16.07 -33.45 -23.46
CA VAL A 22 15.25 -32.26 -23.66
C VAL A 22 15.98 -31.07 -23.04
N SER A 23 16.90 -30.48 -23.79
CA SER A 23 17.68 -29.30 -23.38
C SER A 23 17.02 -27.95 -23.74
N GLY A 24 15.96 -27.99 -24.54
CA GLY A 24 15.13 -26.86 -24.92
C GLY A 24 13.71 -27.34 -25.26
N PRO A 25 12.77 -26.43 -25.60
CA PRO A 25 11.42 -26.84 -25.94
C PRO A 25 11.38 -27.76 -27.18
N VAL A 26 10.75 -28.93 -27.07
CA VAL A 26 10.62 -29.91 -28.16
C VAL A 26 9.15 -30.19 -28.43
N THR A 27 8.72 -30.03 -29.69
CA THR A 27 7.37 -30.38 -30.13
C THR A 27 7.35 -31.82 -30.67
N PHE A 28 6.32 -32.58 -30.33
CA PHE A 28 6.08 -33.94 -30.81
C PHE A 28 4.83 -33.99 -31.67
N GLY A 29 4.89 -34.71 -32.79
CA GLY A 29 3.77 -34.82 -33.70
C GLY A 29 4.04 -35.73 -34.90
N ARG A 30 3.07 -35.85 -35.79
CA ARG A 30 3.14 -36.72 -36.97
C ARG A 30 3.89 -36.07 -38.15
N ASP A 31 3.98 -34.74 -38.21
CA ASP A 31 4.82 -34.00 -39.16
C ASP A 31 5.31 -32.66 -38.53
N GLY A 32 6.38 -32.07 -39.08
CA GLY A 32 6.87 -30.75 -38.66
C GLY A 32 8.32 -30.72 -38.15
N ALA A 33 8.73 -29.56 -37.63
CA ALA A 33 10.13 -29.26 -37.27
C ALA A 33 10.60 -29.85 -35.92
N GLY A 34 9.76 -30.63 -35.24
CA GLY A 34 10.06 -31.27 -33.96
C GLY A 34 10.31 -32.78 -34.10
N GLU A 35 10.06 -33.52 -33.02
CA GLU A 35 10.19 -34.98 -32.98
C GLU A 35 9.01 -35.68 -33.67
N VAL A 36 9.33 -36.42 -34.74
CA VAL A 36 8.33 -37.09 -35.58
C VAL A 36 7.98 -38.49 -35.03
N LEU A 37 6.70 -38.67 -34.75
CA LEU A 37 6.09 -39.90 -34.24
C LEU A 37 5.38 -40.67 -35.38
N ALA A 38 5.54 -42.00 -35.40
CA ALA A 38 5.00 -42.94 -36.38
C ALA A 38 3.54 -43.35 -36.09
N ASP A 39 2.94 -42.88 -35.00
CA ASP A 39 1.57 -43.20 -34.63
C ASP A 39 0.53 -42.36 -35.40
N ALA A 40 -0.32 -43.04 -36.17
CA ALA A 40 -1.40 -42.42 -36.93
C ALA A 40 -2.46 -41.72 -36.04
N ALA A 41 -2.54 -42.06 -34.75
CA ALA A 41 -3.43 -41.40 -33.80
C ALA A 41 -2.87 -40.06 -33.26
N VAL A 42 -1.62 -39.70 -33.59
CA VAL A 42 -0.98 -38.44 -33.17
C VAL A 42 -1.28 -37.33 -34.21
N SER A 43 -1.45 -36.10 -33.72
CA SER A 43 -1.74 -34.93 -34.56
C SER A 43 -0.45 -34.45 -35.24
N ARG A 44 -0.57 -33.64 -36.31
CA ARG A 44 0.59 -33.01 -36.97
C ARG A 44 1.53 -32.33 -35.97
N GLN A 45 1.00 -31.41 -35.17
CA GLN A 45 1.61 -30.93 -33.94
C GLN A 45 0.68 -31.35 -32.79
N HIS A 46 1.14 -32.19 -31.88
CA HIS A 46 0.27 -32.79 -30.85
C HIS A 46 0.60 -32.25 -29.47
N VAL A 47 1.85 -32.34 -29.04
CA VAL A 47 2.28 -31.94 -27.70
C VAL A 47 3.64 -31.24 -27.74
N ARG A 48 3.92 -30.36 -26.78
CA ARG A 48 5.23 -29.73 -26.61
C ARG A 48 5.76 -29.98 -25.20
N LEU A 49 6.99 -30.46 -25.08
CA LEU A 49 7.73 -30.53 -23.84
C LEU A 49 8.57 -29.26 -23.67
N VAL A 50 8.50 -28.63 -22.49
CA VAL A 50 9.20 -27.38 -22.17
C VAL A 50 10.03 -27.59 -20.90
N PRO A 51 11.36 -27.68 -21.00
CA PRO A 51 12.23 -27.76 -19.84
C PRO A 51 12.39 -26.38 -19.18
N SER A 52 12.38 -26.34 -17.85
CA SER A 52 12.78 -25.22 -17.01
C SER A 52 13.97 -25.64 -16.10
N PRO A 53 14.64 -24.71 -15.40
CA PRO A 53 15.75 -25.06 -14.50
C PRO A 53 15.37 -26.05 -13.39
N THR A 54 14.09 -26.15 -13.02
CA THR A 54 13.61 -26.94 -11.88
C THR A 54 12.53 -27.98 -12.23
N ALA A 55 12.05 -28.02 -13.47
CA ALA A 55 11.00 -28.94 -13.90
C ALA A 55 11.00 -29.20 -15.41
N LEU A 56 10.34 -30.27 -15.85
CA LEU A 56 9.94 -30.47 -17.24
C LEU A 56 8.43 -30.29 -17.31
N SER A 57 7.90 -29.57 -18.30
CA SER A 57 6.45 -29.40 -18.47
C SER A 57 5.97 -29.94 -19.79
N VAL A 58 4.69 -30.31 -19.87
CA VAL A 58 4.00 -30.75 -21.08
C VAL A 58 2.81 -29.86 -21.39
N VAL A 59 2.61 -29.56 -22.67
CA VAL A 59 1.49 -28.74 -23.18
C VAL A 59 0.88 -29.42 -24.40
N ASP A 60 -0.43 -29.66 -24.38
CA ASP A 60 -1.19 -30.10 -25.55
C ASP A 60 -1.40 -28.93 -26.53
N LEU A 61 -1.03 -29.13 -27.80
CA LEU A 61 -1.10 -28.11 -28.85
C LEU A 61 -2.47 -28.06 -29.58
N GLY A 62 -3.54 -28.55 -28.95
CA GLY A 62 -4.87 -28.64 -29.56
C GLY A 62 -5.03 -29.93 -30.38
N SER A 63 -4.47 -31.02 -29.86
CA SER A 63 -4.52 -32.34 -30.46
C SER A 63 -5.95 -32.84 -30.67
N ARG A 64 -6.16 -33.67 -31.70
CA ARG A 64 -7.49 -34.20 -32.04
C ARG A 64 -7.99 -35.24 -31.03
N ASN A 65 -7.06 -36.03 -30.50
CA ASN A 65 -7.36 -37.17 -29.63
C ASN A 65 -7.03 -36.89 -28.15
N GLY A 66 -6.57 -35.69 -27.82
CA GLY A 66 -6.16 -35.29 -26.48
C GLY A 66 -4.81 -35.89 -26.05
N THR A 67 -4.17 -35.22 -25.10
CA THR A 67 -3.00 -35.69 -24.37
C THR A 67 -3.43 -36.10 -22.95
N ALA A 68 -2.86 -37.19 -22.41
CA ALA A 68 -3.07 -37.56 -21.00
C ALA A 68 -1.73 -37.72 -20.28
N VAL A 69 -1.67 -37.32 -19.01
CA VAL A 69 -0.51 -37.53 -18.11
C VAL A 69 -0.94 -38.47 -17.00
N ASN A 70 -0.26 -39.62 -16.85
CA ASN A 70 -0.59 -40.65 -15.87
C ASN A 70 -2.08 -41.08 -15.90
N GLY A 71 -2.68 -41.11 -17.10
CA GLY A 71 -4.09 -41.46 -17.30
C GLY A 71 -5.10 -40.31 -17.11
N VAL A 72 -4.65 -39.12 -16.68
CA VAL A 72 -5.51 -37.94 -16.54
C VAL A 72 -5.40 -37.06 -17.79
N ALA A 73 -6.54 -36.71 -18.39
CA ALA A 73 -6.57 -35.84 -19.57
C ALA A 73 -6.00 -34.45 -19.25
N LEU A 74 -5.10 -33.97 -20.11
CA LEU A 74 -4.40 -32.71 -19.92
C LEU A 74 -5.31 -31.53 -20.29
N THR A 75 -5.68 -30.71 -19.31
CA THR A 75 -6.54 -29.52 -19.48
C THR A 75 -5.74 -28.21 -19.52
N GLY A 76 -4.47 -28.27 -19.94
CA GLY A 76 -3.57 -27.11 -19.98
C GLY A 76 -2.09 -27.51 -20.01
N ARG A 77 -1.27 -26.83 -19.20
CA ARG A 77 0.14 -27.22 -18.95
C ARG A 77 0.21 -28.06 -17.67
N ALA A 78 1.00 -29.13 -17.69
CA ALA A 78 1.32 -29.90 -16.49
C ALA A 78 2.84 -29.98 -16.30
N ALA A 79 3.30 -29.83 -15.05
CA ALA A 79 4.67 -30.17 -14.68
C ALA A 79 4.79 -31.70 -14.60
N LEU A 80 5.89 -32.23 -15.10
CA LEU A 80 6.22 -33.65 -15.11
C LEU A 80 7.31 -33.91 -14.08
N ALA A 81 7.08 -34.93 -13.26
CA ALA A 81 8.05 -35.51 -12.36
C ALA A 81 8.72 -36.74 -12.99
N ARG A 82 9.83 -37.17 -12.40
CA ARG A 82 10.46 -38.44 -12.77
C ARG A 82 9.45 -39.59 -12.58
N GLY A 83 9.27 -40.38 -13.62
CA GLY A 83 8.33 -41.51 -13.66
C GLY A 83 6.99 -41.20 -14.34
N ASP A 84 6.69 -39.92 -14.63
CA ASP A 84 5.44 -39.56 -15.29
C ASP A 84 5.38 -40.07 -16.74
N VAL A 85 4.20 -40.54 -17.15
CA VAL A 85 3.92 -41.06 -18.49
C VAL A 85 2.94 -40.14 -19.20
N VAL A 86 3.40 -39.52 -20.28
CA VAL A 86 2.58 -38.72 -21.19
C VAL A 86 2.11 -39.60 -22.35
N ARG A 87 0.81 -39.79 -22.50
CA ARG A 87 0.21 -40.62 -23.55
C ARG A 87 -0.41 -39.78 -24.66
N LEU A 88 -0.07 -40.13 -25.90
CA LEU A 88 -0.49 -39.48 -27.15
C LEU A 88 -0.99 -40.59 -28.09
N GLY A 89 -2.31 -40.87 -28.11
CA GLY A 89 -2.82 -42.03 -28.84
C GLY A 89 -2.29 -43.38 -28.28
N ARG A 90 -1.46 -44.07 -29.07
CA ARG A 90 -0.74 -45.31 -28.71
C ARG A 90 0.74 -45.07 -28.37
N THR A 91 1.24 -43.85 -28.50
CA THR A 91 2.59 -43.46 -28.09
C THR A 91 2.63 -43.04 -26.62
N GLU A 92 3.68 -43.45 -25.91
CA GLU A 92 3.97 -43.07 -24.53
C GLU A 92 5.33 -42.38 -24.45
N ILE A 93 5.40 -41.25 -23.74
CA ILE A 93 6.64 -40.54 -23.41
C ILE A 93 6.82 -40.60 -21.89
N ILE A 94 7.89 -41.24 -21.43
CA ILE A 94 8.17 -41.50 -20.02
C ILE A 94 9.30 -40.58 -19.55
N VAL A 95 9.12 -39.86 -18.45
CA VAL A 95 10.17 -39.00 -17.89
C VAL A 95 11.14 -39.81 -17.04
N LEU A 96 12.37 -39.98 -17.54
CA LEU A 96 13.42 -40.74 -16.83
C LEU A 96 14.17 -39.89 -15.80
N TYR A 97 14.33 -38.59 -16.08
CA TYR A 97 15.10 -37.66 -15.26
C TYR A 97 14.63 -36.20 -15.43
N VAL A 98 14.57 -35.46 -14.32
CA VAL A 98 14.35 -34.00 -14.26
C VAL A 98 15.39 -33.38 -13.32
N PRO A 99 15.94 -32.18 -13.62
CA PRO A 99 16.88 -31.50 -12.74
C PRO A 99 16.24 -31.21 -11.38
N THR A 100 16.95 -31.50 -10.28
CA THR A 100 16.48 -31.23 -8.92
C THR A 100 17.36 -30.15 -8.30
N ALA A 101 16.79 -29.07 -7.76
CA ALA A 101 17.55 -28.05 -7.04
C ALA A 101 17.89 -28.56 -5.63
N GLU A 102 19.10 -29.05 -5.42
CA GLU A 102 19.67 -29.19 -4.08
C GLU A 102 20.17 -27.83 -3.58
N GLN A 103 19.72 -27.43 -2.39
CA GLN A 103 20.23 -26.26 -1.67
C GLN A 103 21.67 -26.52 -1.24
N GLU A 104 22.65 -25.99 -1.97
CA GLU A 104 24.02 -25.89 -1.48
C GLU A 104 24.19 -24.60 -0.67
N SER A 105 24.28 -24.77 0.64
CA SER A 105 24.88 -23.84 1.57
C SER A 105 26.39 -23.72 1.28
N GLY A 106 26.79 -22.71 0.51
CA GLY A 106 28.20 -22.41 0.23
C GLY A 106 28.58 -21.02 0.74
N GLY A 107 29.48 -20.97 1.72
CA GLY A 107 29.98 -19.73 2.33
C GLY A 107 30.72 -18.83 1.35
N GLY A 108 30.30 -17.57 1.26
CA GLY A 108 31.00 -16.49 0.57
C GLY A 108 31.70 -15.59 1.59
N ALA A 109 33.02 -15.53 1.51
CA ALA A 109 33.89 -14.71 2.35
C ALA A 109 33.54 -13.21 2.23
N THR A 110 33.30 -12.57 3.37
CA THR A 110 33.12 -11.12 3.49
C THR A 110 34.47 -10.44 3.29
N ILE A 111 34.61 -9.65 2.23
CA ILE A 111 35.72 -8.70 2.08
C ILE A 111 35.50 -7.58 3.10
N ALA A 112 36.44 -7.46 4.04
CA ALA A 112 36.42 -6.46 5.10
C ALA A 112 36.55 -5.04 4.53
N ALA A 113 35.56 -4.20 4.79
CA ALA A 113 35.64 -2.75 4.59
C ALA A 113 36.45 -2.11 5.74
N ILE A 114 37.38 -1.24 5.37
CA ILE A 114 38.21 -0.43 6.28
C ILE A 114 37.29 0.57 7.02
N PRO A 115 37.41 0.75 8.34
CA PRO A 115 36.55 1.67 9.08
C PRO A 115 37.00 3.12 8.86
N VAL A 116 36.12 3.94 8.28
CA VAL A 116 36.27 5.40 8.29
C VAL A 116 35.83 5.92 9.65
N GLN A 117 36.74 6.62 10.33
CA GLN A 117 36.54 7.15 11.68
C GLN A 117 35.63 8.38 11.62
N ALA A 118 34.49 8.34 12.32
CA ALA A 118 33.52 9.43 12.37
C ALA A 118 34.05 10.64 13.17
N PRO A 119 33.73 11.88 12.76
CA PRO A 119 34.06 13.08 13.54
C PRO A 119 33.24 13.15 14.85
N PRO A 120 33.76 13.80 15.90
CA PRO A 120 33.08 13.87 17.19
C PRO A 120 31.80 14.74 17.10
N PRO A 121 30.75 14.37 17.86
CA PRO A 121 29.45 15.04 17.77
C PRO A 121 29.52 16.49 18.31
N PRO A 122 28.69 17.40 17.79
CA PRO A 122 28.59 18.76 18.31
C PRO A 122 28.00 18.77 19.72
N ALA A 123 28.37 19.81 20.48
CA ALA A 123 28.01 19.98 21.88
C ALA A 123 26.49 19.88 22.10
N ALA A 124 26.11 19.05 23.08
CA ALA A 124 24.72 18.77 23.42
C ALA A 124 24.01 20.06 23.88
N PRO A 125 22.73 20.26 23.50
CA PRO A 125 21.92 21.33 24.06
C PRO A 125 21.83 21.18 25.58
N ALA A 126 21.74 22.32 26.28
CA ALA A 126 21.75 22.39 27.74
C ALA A 126 20.80 21.37 28.37
N ALA A 127 21.33 20.54 29.26
CA ALA A 127 20.58 19.45 29.86
C ALA A 127 19.41 19.99 30.69
N LEU A 128 18.18 19.57 30.35
CA LEU A 128 17.00 19.84 31.16
C LEU A 128 17.26 19.46 32.64
N PRO A 129 16.75 20.25 33.61
CA PRO A 129 16.85 19.92 35.04
C PRO A 129 16.41 18.48 35.30
N ARG A 130 17.06 17.80 36.25
CA ARG A 130 16.82 16.36 36.53
C ARG A 130 15.34 16.06 36.80
N TRP A 131 14.64 16.95 37.50
CA TRP A 131 13.22 16.81 37.79
C TRP A 131 12.34 16.92 36.53
N VAL A 132 12.68 17.80 35.57
CA VAL A 132 11.99 17.90 34.26
C VAL A 132 12.22 16.66 33.41
N ARG A 133 13.44 16.12 33.39
CA ARG A 133 13.75 14.86 32.68
C ARG A 133 12.98 13.68 33.28
N VAL A 134 12.85 13.64 34.60
CA VAL A 134 12.08 12.60 35.31
C VAL A 134 10.58 12.75 35.03
N ALA A 135 10.04 13.98 35.06
CA ALA A 135 8.64 14.26 34.74
C ALA A 135 8.29 13.91 33.28
N ASN A 136 9.11 14.34 32.31
CA ASN A 136 8.93 13.99 30.89
C ASN A 136 8.96 12.48 30.66
N ARG A 137 9.88 11.77 31.33
CA ARG A 137 9.97 10.31 31.27
C ARG A 137 8.76 9.62 31.90
N ALA A 138 8.26 10.14 33.02
CA ALA A 138 7.08 9.61 33.70
C ALA A 138 5.79 9.81 32.88
N LEU A 139 5.68 10.94 32.19
CA LEU A 139 4.54 11.30 31.33
C LEU A 139 4.63 10.75 29.89
N GLY A 140 5.77 10.17 29.50
CA GLY A 140 5.98 9.65 28.14
C GLY A 140 6.23 10.73 27.07
N ILE A 141 6.57 11.95 27.50
CA ILE A 141 6.91 13.08 26.62
C ILE A 141 8.33 12.84 26.09
N ASP A 142 8.49 12.80 24.77
CA ASP A 142 9.81 12.85 24.13
C ASP A 142 10.11 14.28 23.64
N PRO A 143 10.82 15.10 24.44
CA PRO A 143 11.18 16.46 24.05
C PRO A 143 12.24 16.50 22.95
N SER A 144 12.88 15.37 22.61
CA SER A 144 13.93 15.33 21.58
C SER A 144 13.39 15.17 20.16
N GLY A 145 12.14 14.71 20.00
CA GLY A 145 11.55 14.41 18.68
C GLY A 145 12.25 13.28 17.91
N THR A 146 13.20 12.59 18.53
CA THR A 146 14.04 11.56 17.88
C THR A 146 13.57 10.13 18.15
N ARG A 147 12.69 9.91 19.14
CA ARG A 147 12.22 8.55 19.48
C ARG A 147 10.93 8.21 18.74
N ASN A 148 10.83 6.97 18.29
CA ASN A 148 9.54 6.39 17.94
C ASN A 148 8.64 6.39 19.20
N LEU A 149 7.56 7.18 19.18
CA LEU A 149 6.61 7.30 20.28
C LEU A 149 5.75 6.04 20.45
N PHE A 150 5.53 5.31 19.35
CA PHE A 150 4.68 4.13 19.24
C PHE A 150 5.45 2.95 18.62
N PRO A 151 6.56 2.50 19.24
CA PRO A 151 7.37 1.43 18.67
C PRO A 151 6.56 0.14 18.53
N ALA A 152 6.73 -0.53 17.38
CA ALA A 152 6.19 -1.86 17.19
C ALA A 152 6.88 -2.84 18.17
N SER A 153 6.22 -3.95 18.49
CA SER A 153 6.75 -4.96 19.42
C SER A 153 8.12 -5.51 19.03
N THR A 154 8.45 -5.52 17.74
CA THR A 154 9.74 -5.91 17.16
C THR A 154 10.86 -4.91 17.45
N GLU A 155 10.53 -3.64 17.71
CA GLU A 155 11.48 -2.58 18.05
C GLU A 155 11.74 -2.49 19.56
N LEU A 156 10.94 -3.19 20.38
CA LEU A 156 11.09 -3.21 21.83
C LEU A 156 12.21 -4.20 22.25
N ARG A 157 13.19 -3.70 23.00
CA ARG A 157 14.24 -4.56 23.57
C ARG A 157 13.65 -5.48 24.65
N SER A 158 13.78 -6.80 24.48
CA SER A 158 13.46 -7.75 25.54
C SER A 158 14.51 -7.69 26.65
N ARG A 159 14.05 -7.48 27.89
CA ARG A 159 14.91 -7.52 29.09
C ARG A 159 14.98 -8.91 29.72
N VAL A 160 14.09 -9.81 29.32
CA VAL A 160 13.95 -11.14 29.92
C VAL A 160 14.24 -12.19 28.84
N PRO A 161 15.19 -13.12 29.08
CA PRO A 161 15.51 -14.19 28.14
C PRO A 161 14.32 -15.10 27.85
N ARG A 162 14.27 -15.67 26.65
CA ARG A 162 13.19 -16.61 26.25
C ARG A 162 13.03 -17.83 27.17
N PRO A 163 14.12 -18.49 27.65
CA PRO A 163 13.96 -19.63 28.56
C PRO A 163 13.26 -19.26 29.87
N VAL A 164 13.49 -18.05 30.37
CA VAL A 164 12.80 -17.54 31.57
C VAL A 164 11.30 -17.39 31.28
N TRP A 165 10.93 -16.84 30.13
CA TRP A 165 9.52 -16.77 29.73
C TRP A 165 8.87 -18.14 29.57
N GLN A 166 9.59 -19.13 29.05
CA GLN A 166 9.09 -20.50 28.94
C GLN A 166 8.85 -21.11 30.32
N ALA A 167 9.80 -20.96 31.25
CA ALA A 167 9.65 -21.42 32.63
C ALA A 167 8.44 -20.75 33.32
N VAL A 168 8.28 -19.44 33.17
CA VAL A 168 7.13 -18.69 33.72
C VAL A 168 5.80 -19.21 33.16
N ARG A 169 5.73 -19.55 31.86
CA ARG A 169 4.51 -20.08 31.23
C ARG A 169 4.17 -21.49 31.70
N ILE A 170 5.18 -22.35 31.83
CA ILE A 170 5.00 -23.71 32.36
C ILE A 170 4.49 -23.61 33.80
N ALA A 171 5.14 -22.79 34.64
CA ALA A 171 4.72 -22.55 36.01
C ALA A 171 3.31 -21.96 36.10
N SER A 172 2.93 -21.04 35.19
CA SER A 172 1.59 -20.45 35.21
C SER A 172 0.52 -21.44 34.78
N ILE A 173 0.75 -22.28 33.77
CA ILE A 173 -0.15 -23.37 33.39
C ILE A 173 -0.31 -24.36 34.55
N ALA A 174 0.80 -24.80 35.15
CA ALA A 174 0.77 -25.72 36.29
C ALA A 174 -0.01 -25.11 37.48
N SER A 175 0.23 -23.84 37.80
CA SER A 175 -0.49 -23.13 38.87
C SER A 175 -1.98 -23.02 38.56
N TYR A 176 -2.35 -22.74 37.30
CA TYR A 176 -3.74 -22.68 36.87
C TYR A 176 -4.44 -24.03 37.02
N LEU A 177 -3.80 -25.11 36.57
CA LEU A 177 -4.31 -26.47 36.73
C LEU A 177 -4.44 -26.86 38.21
N ALA A 178 -3.47 -26.48 39.05
CA ALA A 178 -3.55 -26.69 40.49
C ALA A 178 -4.74 -25.96 41.13
N VAL A 179 -5.03 -24.73 40.70
CA VAL A 179 -6.24 -24.00 41.13
C VAL A 179 -7.52 -24.72 40.67
N VAL A 180 -7.57 -25.18 39.41
CA VAL A 180 -8.72 -25.94 38.90
C VAL A 180 -8.93 -27.23 39.70
N VAL A 181 -7.88 -28.01 39.95
CA VAL A 181 -7.96 -29.22 40.78
C VAL A 181 -8.39 -28.89 42.20
N ALA A 182 -7.86 -27.81 42.79
CA ALA A 182 -8.25 -27.36 44.12
C ALA A 182 -9.74 -26.98 44.18
N MET A 183 -10.34 -26.44 43.11
CA MET A 183 -11.78 -26.16 43.07
C MET A 183 -12.66 -27.40 43.27
N PHE A 184 -12.17 -28.59 42.87
CA PHE A 184 -12.87 -29.86 43.04
C PHE A 184 -12.49 -30.57 44.34
N VAL A 185 -11.20 -30.60 44.68
CA VAL A 185 -10.67 -31.38 45.81
C VAL A 185 -10.73 -30.62 47.14
N ARG A 186 -10.48 -29.31 47.12
CA ARG A 186 -10.54 -28.42 48.29
C ARG A 186 -11.25 -27.11 47.93
N PRO A 187 -12.58 -27.14 47.70
CA PRO A 187 -13.35 -26.03 47.15
C PRO A 187 -13.09 -24.69 47.84
N ALA A 188 -13.06 -24.65 49.18
CA ALA A 188 -12.82 -23.43 49.95
C ALA A 188 -11.42 -22.83 49.67
N GLY A 189 -10.39 -23.68 49.59
CA GLY A 189 -9.03 -23.24 49.27
C GLY A 189 -8.90 -22.75 47.83
N GLY A 190 -9.50 -23.46 46.87
CA GLY A 190 -9.53 -23.05 45.47
C GLY A 190 -10.23 -21.69 45.30
N LEU A 191 -11.43 -21.54 45.86
CA LEU A 191 -12.21 -20.29 45.81
C LEU A 191 -11.46 -19.13 46.45
N PHE A 192 -10.81 -19.36 47.59
CA PHE A 192 -9.97 -18.36 48.25
C PHE A 192 -8.80 -17.90 47.36
N VAL A 193 -8.03 -18.83 46.80
CA VAL A 193 -6.89 -18.48 45.93
C VAL A 193 -7.36 -17.72 44.69
N PHE A 194 -8.42 -18.18 44.03
CA PHE A 194 -8.86 -17.56 42.78
C PHE A 194 -9.57 -16.23 42.99
N PHE A 195 -10.63 -16.19 43.83
CA PHE A 195 -11.44 -14.99 44.03
C PHE A 195 -10.89 -14.04 45.10
N GLY A 196 -10.13 -14.54 46.07
CA GLY A 196 -9.53 -13.73 47.14
C GLY A 196 -8.17 -13.13 46.77
N ILE A 197 -7.38 -13.82 45.93
CA ILE A 197 -6.02 -13.39 45.56
C ILE A 197 -5.91 -13.05 44.08
N VAL A 198 -6.20 -14.00 43.17
CA VAL A 198 -5.92 -13.81 41.74
C VAL A 198 -6.79 -12.71 41.13
N VAL A 199 -8.11 -12.81 41.27
CA VAL A 199 -9.07 -11.87 40.64
C VAL A 199 -8.85 -10.41 41.11
N PRO A 200 -8.65 -10.11 42.40
CA PRO A 200 -8.40 -8.74 42.86
C PRO A 200 -7.07 -8.12 42.38
N LEU A 201 -6.07 -8.93 42.00
CA LEU A 201 -4.77 -8.43 41.54
C LEU A 201 -4.74 -8.12 40.03
N LEU A 202 -5.60 -8.73 39.22
CA LEU A 202 -5.56 -8.61 37.76
C LEU A 202 -5.80 -7.18 37.22
N PRO A 203 -6.81 -6.41 37.69
CA PRO A 203 -7.06 -5.07 37.16
C PRO A 203 -5.88 -4.11 37.34
N GLY A 204 -5.22 -4.14 38.51
CA GLY A 204 -3.99 -3.38 38.77
C GLY A 204 -2.83 -3.81 37.88
N LEU A 205 -2.68 -5.11 37.62
CA LEU A 205 -1.69 -5.61 36.67
C LEU A 205 -1.97 -5.14 35.23
N PHE A 206 -3.24 -5.05 34.82
CA PHE A 206 -3.62 -4.55 33.48
C PHE A 206 -3.37 -3.06 33.32
N LEU A 207 -3.53 -2.28 34.39
CA LEU A 207 -3.19 -0.85 34.40
C LEU A 207 -1.66 -0.66 34.28
N ILE A 208 -0.88 -1.40 35.07
CA ILE A 208 0.56 -1.18 35.22
C ILE A 208 1.37 -1.83 34.07
N ALA A 209 1.17 -3.13 33.86
CA ALA A 209 1.99 -3.94 32.96
C ALA A 209 1.16 -5.00 32.20
N PRO A 210 0.23 -4.58 31.32
CA PRO A 210 -0.61 -5.51 30.55
C PRO A 210 0.20 -6.45 29.66
N GLY A 211 1.38 -6.03 29.17
CA GLY A 211 2.30 -6.88 28.43
C GLY A 211 2.94 -7.99 29.28
N LEU A 212 3.13 -7.77 30.59
CA LEU A 212 3.60 -8.80 31.51
C LEU A 212 2.54 -9.90 31.63
N TRP A 213 1.28 -9.51 31.87
CA TRP A 213 0.15 -10.45 31.88
C TRP A 213 0.04 -11.24 30.57
N ARG A 214 0.12 -10.58 29.40
CA ARG A 214 0.03 -11.27 28.11
C ARG A 214 1.12 -12.30 27.87
N ASN A 215 2.27 -12.18 28.53
CA ASN A 215 3.35 -13.15 28.43
C ASN A 215 3.27 -14.25 29.50
N SER A 216 2.75 -13.96 30.70
CA SER A 216 2.63 -14.92 31.81
C SER A 216 1.26 -15.62 31.89
N CYS A 217 0.23 -15.14 31.18
CA CYS A 217 -1.13 -15.66 31.26
C CYS A 217 -1.17 -17.16 30.93
N PRO A 218 -1.74 -18.01 31.82
CA PRO A 218 -1.81 -19.45 31.60
C PRO A 218 -2.65 -19.80 30.37
N LEU A 219 -3.77 -19.09 30.16
CA LEU A 219 -4.65 -19.34 29.01
C LEU A 219 -4.02 -18.93 27.68
N ALA A 220 -3.22 -17.86 27.67
CA ALA A 220 -2.44 -17.48 26.49
C ALA A 220 -1.38 -18.55 26.18
N ALA A 221 -0.70 -19.06 27.20
CA ALA A 221 0.26 -20.14 27.04
C ALA A 221 -0.40 -21.44 26.57
N THR A 222 -1.53 -21.84 27.15
CA THR A 222 -2.34 -22.99 26.72
C THR A 222 -2.77 -22.89 25.26
N ASN A 223 -3.18 -21.69 24.81
CA ASN A 223 -3.50 -21.43 23.42
C ASN A 223 -2.30 -21.60 22.46
N GLN A 224 -1.05 -21.45 22.95
CA GLN A 224 0.14 -21.63 22.12
C GLN A 224 0.70 -23.06 22.15
N ILE A 225 0.26 -23.93 23.08
CA ILE A 225 0.70 -25.33 23.16
C ILE A 225 0.57 -26.06 21.82
N PRO A 226 -0.56 -26.01 21.08
CA PRO A 226 -0.69 -26.68 19.78
C PRO A 226 0.34 -26.28 18.73
N ARG A 227 0.82 -25.03 18.78
CA ARG A 227 1.86 -24.55 17.88
C ARG A 227 3.23 -25.06 18.28
N VAL A 228 3.55 -25.01 19.58
CA VAL A 228 4.82 -25.53 20.11
C VAL A 228 4.96 -27.03 19.81
N LEU A 229 3.87 -27.77 19.92
CA LEU A 229 3.78 -29.20 19.64
C LEU A 229 3.48 -29.55 18.17
N ARG A 230 3.46 -28.54 17.27
CA ARG A 230 3.32 -28.70 15.80
C ARG A 230 2.06 -29.42 15.30
N PHE A 231 0.91 -29.27 15.98
CA PHE A 231 -0.39 -29.78 15.50
C PHE A 231 -1.44 -28.68 15.24
N THR A 232 -1.02 -27.41 15.21
CA THR A 232 -1.91 -26.30 14.81
C THR A 232 -2.26 -26.38 13.32
N ARG A 233 -3.54 -26.20 12.98
CA ARG A 233 -4.03 -26.10 11.59
C ARG A 233 -3.71 -24.75 10.95
N GLY A 234 -3.43 -23.73 11.77
CA GLY A 234 -3.04 -22.41 11.29
C GLY A 234 -4.08 -21.75 10.39
N GLY A 235 -5.38 -21.87 10.66
CA GLY A 235 -6.41 -21.13 9.93
C GLY A 235 -6.45 -19.65 10.31
N ASN A 236 -6.96 -18.80 9.41
CA ASN A 236 -7.37 -17.45 9.80
C ASN A 236 -8.73 -17.53 10.53
N PRO A 237 -8.98 -16.72 11.57
CA PRO A 237 -10.30 -16.66 12.18
C PRO A 237 -11.35 -16.25 11.14
N PRO A 238 -12.57 -16.83 11.18
CA PRO A 238 -13.64 -16.45 10.27
C PRO A 238 -13.98 -14.97 10.43
N GLU A 239 -14.48 -14.36 9.36
CA GLU A 239 -14.67 -12.91 9.32
C GLU A 239 -15.58 -12.39 10.43
N TRP A 240 -16.65 -13.12 10.76
CA TRP A 240 -17.54 -12.75 11.86
C TRP A 240 -16.81 -12.67 13.20
N LEU A 241 -15.84 -13.57 13.46
CA LEU A 241 -15.07 -13.60 14.71
C LEU A 241 -14.01 -12.49 14.72
N ARG A 242 -13.45 -12.12 13.56
CA ARG A 242 -12.56 -10.96 13.44
C ARG A 242 -13.31 -9.65 13.71
N ARG A 243 -14.52 -9.49 13.14
CA ARG A 243 -15.35 -8.28 13.30
C ARG A 243 -15.97 -8.18 14.70
N ARG A 244 -16.51 -9.28 15.23
CA ARG A 244 -17.27 -9.32 16.50
C ARG A 244 -16.51 -9.85 17.70
N GLY A 245 -15.22 -10.18 17.57
CA GLY A 245 -14.42 -10.76 18.66
C GLY A 245 -14.46 -9.93 19.94
N TYR A 246 -14.39 -8.60 19.84
CA TYR A 246 -14.51 -7.72 21.01
C TYR A 246 -15.87 -7.85 21.71
N GLN A 247 -16.98 -7.97 20.96
CA GLN A 247 -18.32 -8.16 21.53
C GLN A 247 -18.43 -9.53 22.21
N VAL A 248 -17.88 -10.58 21.60
CA VAL A 248 -17.79 -11.91 22.22
C VAL A 248 -17.07 -11.83 23.57
N SER A 249 -15.93 -11.14 23.63
CA SER A 249 -15.20 -10.90 24.88
C SER A 249 -16.03 -10.14 25.91
N VAL A 250 -16.75 -9.08 25.52
CA VAL A 250 -17.63 -8.30 26.42
C VAL A 250 -18.75 -9.17 26.99
N THR A 251 -19.45 -9.92 26.14
CA THR A 251 -20.54 -10.80 26.58
C THR A 251 -20.02 -11.88 27.54
N LEU A 252 -18.88 -12.50 27.22
CA LEU A 252 -18.27 -13.51 28.10
C LEU A 252 -17.80 -12.91 29.42
N PHE A 253 -17.21 -11.70 29.41
CA PHE A 253 -16.81 -11.01 30.62
C PHE A 253 -18.00 -10.74 31.54
N LEU A 254 -19.02 -10.03 31.02
CA LEU A 254 -20.19 -9.65 31.81
C LEU A 254 -20.97 -10.88 32.27
N GLY A 255 -21.06 -11.92 31.44
CA GLY A 255 -21.69 -13.19 31.79
C GLY A 255 -20.95 -13.93 32.90
N ILE A 256 -19.64 -14.16 32.77
CA ILE A 256 -18.85 -14.91 33.76
C ILE A 256 -18.69 -14.11 35.07
N ALA A 257 -18.39 -12.82 34.98
CA ALA A 257 -18.27 -11.97 36.16
C ALA A 257 -19.64 -11.79 36.84
N GLY A 258 -20.72 -11.61 36.07
CA GLY A 258 -22.08 -11.48 36.57
C GLY A 258 -22.62 -12.77 37.20
N ALA A 259 -22.24 -13.94 36.69
CA ALA A 259 -22.63 -15.25 37.25
C ALA A 259 -22.23 -15.45 38.71
N ARG A 260 -21.30 -14.64 39.24
CA ARG A 260 -20.99 -14.59 40.67
C ARG A 260 -22.17 -14.13 41.53
N LEU A 261 -23.04 -13.26 41.01
CA LEU A 261 -24.30 -12.93 41.71
C LEU A 261 -25.22 -14.16 41.86
N ALA A 262 -25.16 -15.09 40.90
CA ALA A 262 -25.84 -16.38 40.98
C ALA A 262 -25.08 -17.43 41.83
N GLY A 263 -23.89 -17.11 42.34
CA GLY A 263 -23.12 -17.96 43.25
C GLY A 263 -21.96 -18.73 42.61
N LEU A 264 -21.48 -18.34 41.42
CA LEU A 264 -20.28 -18.94 40.81
C LEU A 264 -19.06 -18.91 41.75
N ASP A 265 -18.91 -17.89 42.58
CA ASP A 265 -17.83 -17.73 43.56
C ASP A 265 -18.09 -18.41 44.92
N ARG A 266 -19.22 -19.11 45.06
CA ARG A 266 -19.57 -19.89 46.26
C ARG A 266 -19.51 -21.39 46.02
N ILE A 267 -19.62 -21.83 44.78
CA ILE A 267 -19.66 -23.25 44.41
C ILE A 267 -18.36 -23.62 43.68
N GLY A 268 -17.44 -24.27 44.40
CA GLY A 268 -16.12 -24.65 43.84
C GLY A 268 -16.23 -25.47 42.57
N ALA A 269 -17.08 -26.50 42.54
CA ALA A 269 -17.28 -27.31 41.33
C ALA A 269 -17.75 -26.49 40.12
N ALA A 270 -18.66 -25.53 40.31
CA ALA A 270 -19.13 -24.65 39.23
C ALA A 270 -18.00 -23.75 38.71
N ALA A 271 -17.21 -23.15 39.61
CA ALA A 271 -16.03 -22.37 39.23
C ALA A 271 -14.97 -23.23 38.53
N GLY A 272 -14.73 -24.46 39.01
CA GLY A 272 -13.80 -25.42 38.42
C GLY A 272 -14.20 -25.83 37.00
N VAL A 273 -15.49 -26.10 36.77
CA VAL A 273 -16.04 -26.39 35.42
C VAL A 273 -15.88 -25.18 34.49
N ALA A 274 -16.22 -23.97 34.96
CA ALA A 274 -16.08 -22.76 34.16
C ALA A 274 -14.62 -22.51 33.76
N LEU A 275 -13.67 -22.64 34.69
CA LEU A 275 -12.24 -22.51 34.41
C LEU A 275 -11.74 -23.58 33.43
N SER A 276 -12.16 -24.84 33.64
CA SER A 276 -11.81 -25.95 32.72
C SER A 276 -12.32 -25.69 31.30
N ALA A 277 -13.56 -25.21 31.16
CA ALA A 277 -14.15 -24.88 29.86
C ALA A 277 -13.40 -23.73 29.16
N VAL A 278 -13.00 -22.70 29.92
CA VAL A 278 -12.20 -21.57 29.39
C VAL A 278 -10.81 -22.06 28.93
N ALA A 279 -10.16 -22.95 29.68
CA ALA A 279 -8.88 -23.53 29.28
C ALA A 279 -8.98 -24.42 28.02
N LEU A 280 -10.04 -25.23 27.94
CA LEU A 280 -10.30 -26.06 26.76
C LEU A 280 -10.56 -25.21 25.51
N ALA A 281 -11.35 -24.14 25.65
CA ALA A 281 -11.61 -23.20 24.55
C ALA A 281 -10.32 -22.47 24.11
N ALA A 282 -9.46 -22.10 25.05
CA ALA A 282 -8.15 -21.52 24.74
C ALA A 282 -7.27 -22.49 23.94
N PHE A 283 -7.20 -23.75 24.36
CA PHE A 283 -6.48 -24.80 23.64
C PHE A 283 -7.06 -25.03 22.24
N ALA A 284 -8.38 -25.20 22.12
CA ALA A 284 -9.07 -25.40 20.85
C ALA A 284 -8.84 -24.25 19.87
N GLY A 285 -8.88 -23.00 20.34
CA GLY A 285 -8.53 -21.82 19.53
C GLY A 285 -7.10 -21.86 19.00
N GLY A 286 -6.17 -22.51 19.72
CA GLY A 286 -4.77 -22.70 19.32
C GLY A 286 -4.59 -23.79 18.27
N VAL A 287 -5.44 -24.82 18.32
CA VAL A 287 -5.50 -25.87 17.29
C VAL A 287 -6.00 -25.28 15.97
N LEU A 288 -7.04 -24.45 16.03
CA LEU A 288 -7.74 -23.98 14.83
C LEU A 288 -7.05 -22.79 14.16
N TYR A 289 -6.52 -21.82 14.92
CA TYR A 289 -6.18 -20.50 14.39
C TYR A 289 -4.70 -20.09 14.54
N LYS A 290 -4.21 -19.23 13.62
CA LYS A 290 -2.87 -18.63 13.66
C LYS A 290 -2.70 -17.67 14.85
N GLY A 291 -1.44 -17.36 15.17
CA GLY A 291 -1.04 -16.39 16.21
C GLY A 291 -1.73 -16.60 17.57
N LYS A 292 -2.08 -15.48 18.21
CA LYS A 292 -2.98 -15.42 19.37
C LYS A 292 -4.41 -15.04 18.95
N SER A 293 -4.73 -15.00 17.64
CA SER A 293 -6.03 -14.53 17.15
C SER A 293 -7.18 -15.48 17.46
N GLY A 294 -6.90 -16.73 17.82
CA GLY A 294 -7.91 -17.68 18.30
C GLY A 294 -8.35 -17.49 19.75
N TRP A 295 -7.68 -16.61 20.53
CA TRP A 295 -7.98 -16.45 21.95
C TRP A 295 -7.77 -15.03 22.48
N CYS A 296 -6.51 -14.59 22.65
CA CYS A 296 -6.18 -13.37 23.40
C CYS A 296 -6.67 -12.06 22.76
N SER A 297 -7.00 -12.07 21.47
CA SER A 297 -7.51 -10.90 20.74
C SER A 297 -8.93 -11.12 20.19
N SER A 298 -9.65 -12.12 20.68
CA SER A 298 -11.00 -12.46 20.23
C SER A 298 -11.85 -12.99 21.38
N ILE A 299 -11.72 -14.27 21.74
CA ILE A 299 -12.65 -14.99 22.63
C ILE A 299 -12.35 -14.74 24.11
N CYS A 300 -11.12 -14.36 24.48
CA CYS A 300 -10.72 -14.21 25.87
C CYS A 300 -11.67 -13.27 26.66
N PRO A 301 -12.30 -13.71 27.76
CA PRO A 301 -13.20 -12.87 28.55
C PRO A 301 -12.50 -11.63 29.15
N LEU A 302 -11.19 -11.69 29.37
CA LEU A 302 -10.43 -10.57 29.93
C LEU A 302 -9.93 -9.59 28.85
N PHE A 303 -10.15 -9.86 27.56
CA PHE A 303 -9.64 -9.01 26.48
C PHE A 303 -10.22 -7.60 26.52
N SER A 304 -11.53 -7.44 26.69
CA SER A 304 -12.20 -6.14 26.81
C SER A 304 -11.68 -5.35 28.02
N LEU A 305 -11.58 -5.98 29.19
CA LEU A 305 -11.10 -5.35 30.41
C LEU A 305 -9.61 -4.94 30.29
N GLN A 306 -8.78 -5.82 29.74
CA GLN A 306 -7.36 -5.56 29.50
C GLN A 306 -7.17 -4.42 28.49
N ARG A 307 -8.05 -4.28 27.50
CA ARG A 307 -8.02 -3.16 26.53
C ARG A 307 -8.35 -1.83 27.21
N VAL A 308 -9.42 -1.81 28.01
CA VAL A 308 -9.88 -0.59 28.69
C VAL A 308 -8.91 -0.09 29.75
N TYR A 309 -8.28 -0.97 30.53
CA TYR A 309 -7.28 -0.55 31.54
C TYR A 309 -5.86 -0.40 30.96
N GLY A 310 -5.56 -1.05 29.83
CA GLY A 310 -4.24 -1.06 29.22
C GLY A 310 -3.99 0.01 28.17
N GLN A 311 -4.74 1.13 28.16
CA GLN A 311 -4.66 2.15 27.10
C GLN A 311 -3.27 2.79 27.02
N THR A 312 -2.71 3.19 28.17
CA THR A 312 -1.37 3.78 28.27
C THR A 312 -0.53 3.08 29.36
N PRO A 313 0.03 1.91 29.07
CA PRO A 313 0.69 1.09 30.08
C PRO A 313 1.89 1.79 30.72
N PHE A 314 2.05 1.65 32.03
CA PHE A 314 3.23 2.16 32.75
C PHE A 314 4.50 1.45 32.28
N VAL A 315 4.41 0.14 32.07
CA VAL A 315 5.48 -0.73 31.61
C VAL A 315 5.08 -1.45 30.32
N THR A 316 5.84 -1.24 29.25
CA THR A 316 5.69 -1.94 27.98
C THR A 316 6.62 -3.15 27.92
N VAL A 317 6.08 -4.33 27.67
CA VAL A 317 6.82 -5.59 27.55
C VAL A 317 6.58 -6.13 26.13
N PRO A 318 7.64 -6.53 25.37
CA PRO A 318 7.46 -7.08 24.03
C PRO A 318 6.67 -8.39 24.05
N ASN A 319 5.97 -8.68 22.96
CA ASN A 319 5.35 -9.98 22.76
C ASN A 319 6.43 -11.06 22.54
N THR A 320 6.41 -12.13 23.32
CA THR A 320 7.38 -13.24 23.20
C THR A 320 6.74 -14.58 22.83
N HIS A 321 5.47 -14.57 22.42
CA HIS A 321 4.70 -15.78 22.06
C HIS A 321 4.65 -16.03 20.55
N CYS A 322 4.63 -14.99 19.72
CA CYS A 322 4.55 -15.12 18.26
C CYS A 322 5.82 -14.53 17.63
N GLU A 323 6.67 -15.37 17.04
CA GLU A 323 7.87 -14.94 16.33
C GLU A 323 7.95 -15.63 14.95
N PRO A 324 7.93 -14.86 13.84
CA PRO A 324 7.69 -13.43 13.79
C PRO A 324 6.25 -13.07 14.22
N CYS A 325 6.05 -11.84 14.69
CA CYS A 325 4.71 -11.35 15.00
C CYS A 325 3.93 -11.18 13.68
N VAL A 326 2.85 -11.95 13.51
CA VAL A 326 2.07 -12.00 12.25
C VAL A 326 0.94 -10.96 12.17
N GLY A 327 0.83 -10.03 13.13
CA GLY A 327 -0.20 -8.99 13.10
C GLY A 327 -1.65 -9.52 13.00
N CYS A 328 -1.95 -10.67 13.63
CA CYS A 328 -3.16 -11.46 13.37
C CYS A 328 -4.52 -10.81 13.70
N ALA A 329 -4.54 -9.59 14.25
CA ALA A 329 -5.77 -8.87 14.57
C ALA A 329 -5.59 -7.36 14.27
N LYS A 330 -6.64 -6.71 13.75
CA LYS A 330 -6.70 -5.25 13.58
C LYS A 330 -6.42 -4.57 14.92
N ASN A 331 -5.53 -3.57 14.91
CA ASN A 331 -5.08 -2.85 16.10
C ASN A 331 -4.60 -3.77 17.25
N CYS A 332 -3.84 -4.82 16.94
CA CYS A 332 -3.40 -5.79 17.95
C CYS A 332 -2.55 -5.14 19.05
N PHE A 333 -2.94 -5.32 20.32
CA PHE A 333 -2.17 -4.83 21.48
C PHE A 333 -0.75 -5.41 21.52
N ASP A 334 -0.58 -6.69 21.17
CA ASP A 334 0.74 -7.34 21.16
C ASP A 334 1.66 -6.78 20.06
N PHE A 335 1.12 -6.05 19.07
CA PHE A 335 1.88 -5.43 17.99
C PHE A 335 2.27 -3.99 18.31
N THR A 336 1.32 -3.13 18.68
CA THR A 336 1.54 -1.70 18.99
C THR A 336 0.91 -1.31 20.34
N PRO A 337 1.47 -1.76 21.48
CA PRO A 337 0.81 -1.71 22.79
C PRO A 337 0.46 -0.29 23.29
N ARG A 338 1.17 0.74 22.81
CA ARG A 338 0.92 2.15 23.20
C ARG A 338 -0.13 2.87 22.35
N ALA A 339 -0.40 2.38 21.14
CA ALA A 339 -1.32 3.01 20.20
C ALA A 339 -2.62 2.22 20.04
N ALA A 340 -2.62 0.93 20.37
CA ALA A 340 -3.65 -0.01 19.96
C ALA A 340 -5.08 0.34 20.42
N TYR A 341 -5.27 0.90 21.62
CA TYR A 341 -6.61 1.31 22.08
C TYR A 341 -7.06 2.65 21.47
N GLN A 342 -6.12 3.57 21.21
CA GLN A 342 -6.44 4.83 20.54
C GLN A 342 -6.78 4.59 19.07
N ALA A 343 -6.06 3.70 18.38
CA ALA A 343 -6.41 3.23 17.04
C ALA A 343 -7.79 2.57 16.99
N ASP A 344 -8.17 1.83 18.04
CA ASP A 344 -9.49 1.21 18.18
C ASP A 344 -10.64 2.21 18.32
N LEU A 345 -10.41 3.34 19.00
CA LEU A 345 -11.40 4.40 19.19
C LEU A 345 -11.43 5.40 18.03
N ALA A 346 -10.30 5.60 17.36
CA ALA A 346 -10.17 6.44 16.16
C ALA A 346 -10.60 5.71 14.87
N ASP A 347 -10.94 4.42 14.96
CA ASP A 347 -11.39 3.63 13.82
C ASP A 347 -12.68 4.23 13.22
N PRO A 348 -12.71 4.50 11.90
CA PRO A 348 -13.88 5.11 11.26
C PRO A 348 -15.09 4.17 11.28
N GLU A 349 -14.89 2.85 11.35
CA GLU A 349 -15.98 1.90 11.45
C GLU A 349 -16.65 1.96 12.82
N ARG A 350 -17.87 2.50 12.89
CA ARG A 350 -18.67 2.52 14.14
C ARG A 350 -18.89 1.13 14.72
N SER A 351 -19.04 0.10 13.86
CA SER A 351 -19.18 -1.29 14.30
C SER A 351 -17.95 -1.79 15.06
N TRP A 352 -16.78 -1.18 14.82
CA TRP A 352 -15.54 -1.44 15.54
C TRP A 352 -15.42 -0.55 16.77
N SER A 353 -15.55 0.77 16.65
CA SER A 353 -15.29 1.70 17.76
C SER A 353 -16.41 1.72 18.82
N ALA A 354 -17.69 1.59 18.45
CA ALA A 354 -18.81 1.73 19.37
C ALA A 354 -18.88 0.65 20.48
N PRO A 355 -18.65 -0.66 20.23
CA PRO A 355 -18.61 -1.67 21.29
C PRO A 355 -17.57 -1.39 22.38
N ARG A 356 -16.45 -0.73 22.03
CA ARG A 356 -15.40 -0.35 22.99
C ARG A 356 -15.85 0.78 23.89
N LYS A 357 -16.48 1.81 23.32
CA LYS A 357 -17.11 2.91 24.06
C LYS A 357 -18.20 2.39 24.99
N LEU A 358 -19.11 1.55 24.46
CA LEU A 358 -20.22 0.98 25.23
C LEU A 358 -19.73 0.16 26.43
N PHE A 359 -18.70 -0.67 26.24
CA PHE A 359 -18.12 -1.44 27.33
C PHE A 359 -17.46 -0.55 28.38
N ALA A 360 -16.65 0.44 27.98
CA ALA A 360 -16.04 1.39 28.91
C ALA A 360 -17.10 2.20 29.68
N ALA A 361 -18.18 2.61 29.01
CA ALA A 361 -19.30 3.34 29.57
C ALA A 361 -20.08 2.52 30.62
N ALA A 362 -20.29 1.23 30.37
CA ALA A 362 -21.01 0.34 31.27
C ALA A 362 -20.19 -0.14 32.48
N LEU A 363 -18.85 -0.04 32.42
CA LEU A 363 -17.95 -0.66 33.38
C LEU A 363 -18.09 -0.11 34.82
N PRO A 364 -18.18 1.22 35.08
CA PRO A 364 -18.39 1.73 36.43
C PRO A 364 -19.69 1.25 37.05
N GLY A 365 -20.78 1.25 36.26
CA GLY A 365 -22.09 0.79 36.71
C GLY A 365 -22.08 -0.71 37.01
N PHE A 366 -21.43 -1.50 36.14
CA PHE A 366 -21.25 -2.93 36.38
C PHE A 366 -20.47 -3.19 37.68
N VAL A 367 -19.34 -2.51 37.91
CA VAL A 367 -18.52 -2.73 39.11
C VAL A 367 -19.26 -2.29 40.38
N LEU A 368 -19.83 -1.08 40.38
CA LEU A 368 -20.55 -0.55 41.54
C LEU A 368 -21.78 -1.42 41.86
N GLY A 369 -22.60 -1.70 40.85
CA GLY A 369 -23.78 -2.54 40.98
C GLY A 369 -23.44 -3.97 41.40
N PHE A 370 -22.34 -4.53 40.90
CA PHE A 370 -21.89 -5.87 41.29
C PHE A 370 -21.59 -5.93 42.79
N PHE A 371 -20.77 -5.01 43.30
CA PHE A 371 -20.36 -5.03 44.71
C PHE A 371 -21.49 -4.68 45.67
N THR A 372 -22.41 -3.81 45.28
CA THR A 372 -23.60 -3.49 46.09
C THR A 372 -24.55 -4.69 46.20
N LEU A 373 -24.67 -5.49 45.14
CA LEU A 373 -25.60 -6.63 45.09
C LEU A 373 -24.99 -7.94 45.61
N THR A 374 -23.67 -8.09 45.66
CA THR A 374 -23.03 -9.34 46.16
C THR A 374 -23.36 -9.66 47.62
N GLY A 375 -23.66 -8.66 48.44
CA GLY A 375 -24.03 -8.84 49.85
C GLY A 375 -25.50 -9.18 50.08
N ASP A 376 -26.35 -9.04 49.07
CA ASP A 376 -27.80 -9.19 49.19
C ASP A 376 -28.23 -10.60 48.76
N ILE A 377 -28.21 -11.53 49.71
CA ILE A 377 -28.50 -12.96 49.48
C ILE A 377 -30.01 -13.24 49.49
N GLY A 378 -30.82 -12.33 50.05
CA GLY A 378 -32.27 -12.50 50.21
C GLY A 378 -33.09 -12.17 48.97
N THR A 379 -32.52 -11.44 48.00
CA THR A 379 -33.24 -11.05 46.77
C THR A 379 -33.12 -12.08 45.65
N ALA A 380 -34.20 -12.22 44.88
CA ALA A 380 -34.26 -13.11 43.74
C ALA A 380 -33.15 -12.76 42.73
N VAL A 381 -32.53 -13.79 42.13
CA VAL A 381 -31.41 -13.61 41.19
C VAL A 381 -31.79 -12.70 40.00
N VAL A 382 -33.02 -12.83 39.50
CA VAL A 382 -33.56 -11.99 38.42
C VAL A 382 -33.61 -10.52 38.84
N GLN A 383 -34.07 -10.24 40.06
CA GLN A 383 -34.15 -8.87 40.58
C GLN A 383 -32.75 -8.25 40.72
N ARG A 384 -31.76 -9.02 41.19
CA ARG A 384 -30.36 -8.58 41.25
C ARG A 384 -29.81 -8.25 39.86
N TYR A 385 -30.08 -9.07 38.85
CA TYR A 385 -29.67 -8.74 37.47
C TYR A 385 -30.38 -7.50 36.90
N SER A 386 -31.67 -7.28 37.22
CA SER A 386 -32.39 -6.07 36.81
C SER A 386 -31.79 -4.81 37.43
N VAL A 387 -31.43 -4.86 38.72
CA VAL A 387 -30.76 -3.73 39.38
C VAL A 387 -29.36 -3.50 38.81
N LEU A 388 -28.59 -4.57 38.54
CA LEU A 388 -27.28 -4.46 37.90
C LEU A 388 -27.38 -3.81 36.51
N ALA A 389 -28.38 -4.20 35.71
CA ALA A 389 -28.64 -3.62 34.40
C ALA A 389 -28.97 -2.13 34.52
N LEU A 390 -29.73 -1.71 35.54
CA LEU A 390 -30.03 -0.30 35.79
C LEU A 390 -28.76 0.50 36.11
N PHE A 391 -27.87 0.00 36.97
CA PHE A 391 -26.58 0.65 37.23
C PHE A 391 -25.77 0.86 35.94
N MET A 392 -25.70 -0.18 35.10
CA MET A 392 -25.02 -0.08 33.80
C MET A 392 -25.67 0.95 32.88
N LEU A 393 -27.00 0.91 32.72
CA LEU A 393 -27.76 1.83 31.87
C LEU A 393 -27.58 3.29 32.28
N VAL A 394 -27.61 3.59 33.58
CA VAL A 394 -27.36 4.94 34.10
C VAL A 394 -25.95 5.40 33.69
N THR A 395 -24.92 4.60 33.94
CA THR A 395 -23.55 4.99 33.58
C THR A 395 -23.32 5.14 32.07
N VAL A 396 -23.97 4.29 31.26
CA VAL A 396 -23.98 4.39 29.80
C VAL A 396 -24.66 5.67 29.34
N GLY A 397 -25.82 5.99 29.89
CA GLY A 397 -26.55 7.22 29.58
C GLY A 397 -25.73 8.47 29.90
N VAL A 398 -25.11 8.52 31.09
CA VAL A 398 -24.23 9.62 31.49
C VAL A 398 -23.02 9.71 30.57
N PHE A 399 -22.44 8.59 30.15
CA PHE A 399 -21.28 8.59 29.25
C PHE A 399 -21.60 9.27 27.92
N PHE A 400 -22.67 8.82 27.26
CA PHE A 400 -23.05 9.37 25.96
C PHE A 400 -23.61 10.80 26.08
N ALA A 401 -24.24 11.15 27.21
CA ALA A 401 -24.61 12.54 27.50
C ALA A 401 -23.37 13.43 27.61
N LEU A 402 -22.33 13.00 28.34
CA LEU A 402 -21.07 13.75 28.43
C LEU A 402 -20.33 13.82 27.09
N GLU A 403 -20.32 12.74 26.32
CA GLU A 403 -19.73 12.72 24.96
C GLU A 403 -20.46 13.71 24.04
N ALA A 404 -21.78 13.85 24.16
CA ALA A 404 -22.57 14.77 23.36
C ALA A 404 -22.47 16.23 23.84
N MET A 405 -22.34 16.46 25.15
CA MET A 405 -22.39 17.79 25.77
C MET A 405 -21.02 18.44 25.98
N THR A 406 -19.92 17.70 25.86
CA THR A 406 -18.57 18.19 26.18
C THR A 406 -17.58 17.96 25.02
N PRO A 407 -16.54 18.79 24.88
CA PRO A 407 -15.50 18.60 23.86
C PRO A 407 -14.46 17.53 24.25
N VAL A 408 -14.76 16.69 25.25
CA VAL A 408 -13.84 15.66 25.74
C VAL A 408 -13.79 14.53 24.71
N SER A 409 -12.59 14.09 24.35
CA SER A 409 -12.45 13.02 23.37
C SER A 409 -12.97 11.68 23.90
N PRO A 410 -13.40 10.76 23.01
CA PRO A 410 -13.85 9.44 23.43
C PRO A 410 -12.77 8.64 24.17
N ALA A 411 -11.49 8.88 23.87
CA ALA A 411 -10.36 8.25 24.55
C ALA A 411 -10.25 8.72 26.01
N MET A 412 -10.33 10.03 26.25
CA MET A 412 -10.30 10.58 27.61
C MET A 412 -11.54 10.22 28.41
N LEU A 413 -12.72 10.21 27.77
CA LEU A 413 -13.96 9.81 28.43
C LEU A 413 -13.92 8.32 28.82
N SER A 414 -13.45 7.45 27.92
CA SER A 414 -13.23 6.03 28.19
C SER A 414 -12.21 5.80 29.30
N ALA A 415 -11.10 6.54 29.32
CA ALA A 415 -10.09 6.44 30.37
C ALA A 415 -10.61 6.95 31.73
N GLY A 416 -11.39 8.03 31.74
CA GLY A 416 -12.05 8.55 32.95
C GLY A 416 -12.99 7.52 33.56
N TYR A 417 -13.85 6.91 32.74
CA TYR A 417 -14.75 5.84 33.19
C TYR A 417 -13.98 4.60 33.67
N ALA A 418 -12.92 4.21 32.96
CA ALA A 418 -12.04 3.13 33.40
C ALA A 418 -11.40 3.42 34.76
N ALA A 419 -10.93 4.65 34.98
CA ALA A 419 -10.35 5.07 36.26
C ALA A 419 -11.38 5.04 37.39
N VAL A 420 -12.61 5.52 37.16
CA VAL A 420 -13.71 5.42 38.13
C VAL A 420 -14.01 3.97 38.46
N ALA A 421 -14.19 3.12 37.45
CA ALA A 421 -14.45 1.70 37.65
C ALA A 421 -13.34 1.01 38.46
N LEU A 422 -12.08 1.34 38.19
CA LEU A 422 -10.94 0.75 38.89
C LEU A 422 -10.85 1.21 40.35
N ASN A 423 -11.08 2.50 40.63
CA ASN A 423 -11.09 3.02 42.00
C ASN A 423 -12.25 2.44 42.80
N VAL A 424 -13.45 2.37 42.23
CA VAL A 424 -14.60 1.70 42.86
C VAL A 424 -14.30 0.21 43.08
N PHE A 425 -13.68 -0.47 42.11
CA PHE A 425 -13.29 -1.86 42.27
C PHE A 425 -12.35 -2.08 43.46
N TYR A 426 -11.29 -1.25 43.60
CA TYR A 426 -10.33 -1.36 44.70
C TYR A 426 -10.83 -0.82 46.03
N TRP A 427 -11.83 0.05 46.03
CA TRP A 427 -12.55 0.43 47.24
C TRP A 427 -13.14 -0.80 47.95
N PHE A 428 -13.82 -1.68 47.20
CA PHE A 428 -14.39 -2.92 47.75
C PHE A 428 -13.36 -4.06 47.81
N SER A 429 -12.55 -4.23 46.76
CA SER A 429 -11.60 -5.34 46.65
C SER A 429 -10.38 -5.17 47.56
N GLY A 430 -10.04 -3.94 47.95
CA GLY A 430 -8.98 -3.66 48.91
C GLY A 430 -9.26 -4.31 50.27
N VAL A 431 -10.52 -4.36 50.70
CA VAL A 431 -10.95 -5.09 51.91
C VAL A 431 -10.74 -6.59 51.75
N THR A 432 -11.03 -7.13 50.56
CA THR A 432 -10.82 -8.56 50.25
C THR A 432 -9.34 -8.91 50.25
N LEU A 433 -8.49 -8.04 49.71
CA LEU A 433 -7.03 -8.20 49.75
C LEU A 433 -6.47 -8.11 51.17
N ALA A 434 -6.94 -7.15 51.98
CA ALA A 434 -6.54 -7.04 53.38
C ALA A 434 -6.94 -8.28 54.19
N ARG A 435 -8.14 -8.82 53.95
CA ARG A 435 -8.58 -10.09 54.55
C ARG A 435 -7.70 -11.24 54.09
N SER A 436 -7.42 -11.35 52.80
CA SER A 436 -6.56 -12.42 52.26
C SER A 436 -5.14 -12.35 52.82
N PHE A 437 -4.59 -11.14 53.00
CA PHE A 437 -3.31 -10.92 53.68
C PHE A 437 -3.34 -11.43 55.12
N SER A 438 -4.40 -11.13 55.88
CA SER A 438 -4.55 -11.65 57.24
C SER A 438 -4.69 -13.18 57.29
N THR A 439 -5.39 -13.79 56.34
CA THR A 439 -5.53 -15.25 56.25
C THR A 439 -4.20 -15.94 55.94
N ILE A 440 -3.33 -15.32 55.14
CA ILE A 440 -2.04 -15.90 54.75
C ILE A 440 -0.96 -15.69 55.83
N THR A 441 -0.90 -14.49 56.42
CA THR A 441 0.18 -14.10 57.34
C THR A 441 -0.16 -14.29 58.82
N GLY A 442 -1.44 -14.47 59.14
CA GLY A 442 -1.94 -14.45 60.52
C GLY A 442 -2.00 -13.05 61.15
N VAL A 443 -1.57 -11.99 60.45
CA VAL A 443 -1.54 -10.62 60.96
C VAL A 443 -2.80 -9.86 60.55
N SER A 444 -3.59 -9.40 61.53
CA SER A 444 -4.78 -8.57 61.25
C SER A 444 -4.38 -7.12 60.94
N ALA A 445 -4.40 -6.76 59.66
CA ALA A 445 -4.14 -5.39 59.19
C ALA A 445 -5.33 -4.83 58.40
N PRO A 446 -6.49 -4.59 59.05
CA PRO A 446 -7.68 -4.09 58.36
C PRO A 446 -7.43 -2.73 57.72
N TRP A 447 -6.55 -1.89 58.28
CA TRP A 447 -6.18 -0.58 57.72
C TRP A 447 -5.48 -0.66 56.35
N LEU A 448 -4.98 -1.82 55.93
CA LEU A 448 -4.23 -2.01 54.68
C LEU A 448 -5.04 -1.69 53.40
N HIS A 449 -6.38 -1.70 53.46
CA HIS A 449 -7.20 -1.32 52.31
C HIS A 449 -7.08 0.18 51.95
N TRP A 450 -6.82 1.06 52.91
CA TRP A 450 -6.63 2.50 52.68
C TRP A 450 -5.39 2.81 51.82
N PRO A 451 -4.18 2.32 52.15
CA PRO A 451 -3.01 2.54 51.30
C PRO A 451 -3.14 1.86 49.93
N ILE A 452 -3.81 0.70 49.83
CA ILE A 452 -4.09 0.07 48.52
C ILE A 452 -4.93 1.02 47.65
N SER A 453 -6.04 1.53 48.18
CA SER A 453 -6.91 2.46 47.46
C SER A 453 -6.20 3.78 47.12
N ALA A 454 -5.39 4.32 48.03
CA ALA A 454 -4.60 5.53 47.80
C ALA A 454 -3.59 5.36 46.65
N VAL A 455 -2.89 4.21 46.59
CA VAL A 455 -1.95 3.89 45.52
C VAL A 455 -2.67 3.79 44.18
N ILE A 456 -3.84 3.15 44.12
CA ILE A 456 -4.64 3.05 42.89
C ILE A 456 -5.18 4.41 42.44
N LEU A 457 -5.63 5.25 43.37
CA LEU A 457 -6.07 6.61 43.07
C LEU A 457 -4.94 7.44 42.46
N LEU A 458 -3.75 7.41 43.07
CA LEU A 458 -2.58 8.10 42.54
C LEU A 458 -2.16 7.54 41.17
N ALA A 459 -2.14 6.21 41.01
CA ALA A 459 -1.78 5.56 39.76
C ALA A 459 -2.76 5.92 38.64
N THR A 460 -4.07 5.92 38.91
CA THR A 460 -5.09 6.30 37.92
C THR A 460 -5.05 7.79 37.56
N ALA A 461 -4.76 8.68 38.51
CA ALA A 461 -4.56 10.11 38.22
C ALA A 461 -3.36 10.34 37.27
N VAL A 462 -2.21 9.71 37.55
CA VAL A 462 -1.03 9.77 36.68
C VAL A 462 -1.33 9.13 35.32
N TRP A 463 -2.08 8.03 35.31
CA TRP A 463 -2.49 7.33 34.08
C TRP A 463 -3.39 8.18 33.19
N LEU A 464 -4.31 8.98 33.75
CA LEU A 464 -5.13 9.92 32.99
C LEU A 464 -4.29 11.03 32.35
N LEU A 465 -3.33 11.59 33.10
CA LEU A 465 -2.38 12.57 32.55
C LEU A 465 -1.56 11.97 31.38
N ARG A 466 -1.04 10.75 31.56
CA ARG A 466 -0.33 10.03 30.51
C ARG A 466 -1.22 9.76 29.30
N THR A 467 -2.47 9.37 29.52
CA THR A 467 -3.43 9.12 28.45
C THR A 467 -3.67 10.37 27.62
N ARG A 468 -3.79 11.54 28.26
CA ARG A 468 -3.90 12.82 27.55
C ARG A 468 -2.67 13.12 26.69
N VAL A 469 -1.46 12.92 27.23
CA VAL A 469 -0.21 13.13 26.47
C VAL A 469 -0.13 12.20 25.26
N VAL A 470 -0.39 10.91 25.47
CA VAL A 470 -0.30 9.90 24.41
C VAL A 470 -1.36 10.15 23.33
N GLU A 471 -2.57 10.55 23.70
CA GLU A 471 -3.63 10.93 22.75
C GLU A 471 -3.21 12.10 21.85
N LEU A 472 -2.63 13.14 22.44
CA LEU A 472 -2.15 14.30 21.68
C LEU A 472 -0.99 13.91 20.76
N GLN A 473 -0.05 13.11 21.26
CA GLN A 473 1.04 12.55 20.45
C GLN A 473 0.54 11.65 19.33
N TYR A 474 -0.50 10.85 19.57
CA TYR A 474 -1.12 9.99 18.58
C TYR A 474 -1.79 10.82 17.49
N ALA A 475 -2.54 11.86 17.86
CA ALA A 475 -3.15 12.79 16.91
C ALA A 475 -2.11 13.51 16.04
N THR A 476 -0.98 13.95 16.61
CA THR A 476 0.14 14.51 15.84
C THR A 476 0.79 13.46 14.93
N SER A 477 0.99 12.23 15.40
CA SER A 477 1.66 11.17 14.64
C SER A 477 0.82 10.60 13.48
N THR A 478 -0.51 10.69 13.59
CA THR A 478 -1.47 10.19 12.58
C THR A 478 -1.94 11.27 11.61
N GLY A 479 -1.44 12.51 11.75
CA GLY A 479 -1.85 13.64 10.92
C GLY A 479 -3.19 14.27 11.30
N ALA A 480 -3.88 13.77 12.33
CA ALA A 480 -5.11 14.37 12.85
C ALA A 480 -4.89 15.73 13.54
N ARG A 481 -3.63 16.14 13.75
CA ARG A 481 -3.21 17.48 14.22
C ARG A 481 -1.84 17.85 13.67
N THR A 482 -1.65 19.12 13.33
CA THR A 482 -0.43 19.64 12.67
C THR A 482 0.62 20.27 13.61
N GLU A 483 0.34 20.45 14.91
CA GLU A 483 1.30 21.06 15.87
C GLU A 483 1.47 20.25 17.18
N PRO A 484 2.67 20.26 17.81
CA PRO A 484 2.91 19.64 19.12
C PRO A 484 2.29 20.46 20.27
N VAL A 485 1.67 19.79 21.22
CA VAL A 485 0.81 20.43 22.23
C VAL A 485 1.57 20.82 23.50
N LEU A 486 1.58 22.12 23.82
CA LEU A 486 1.67 22.66 25.18
C LEU A 486 0.26 23.03 25.68
N LEU A 487 0.00 22.88 26.99
CA LEU A 487 -1.31 23.03 27.64
C LEU A 487 -2.02 24.37 27.31
N PRO A 488 -3.37 24.39 27.13
CA PRO A 488 -4.06 25.48 26.43
C PRO A 488 -4.58 26.62 27.33
N PHE A 489 -4.70 27.81 26.74
CA PHE A 489 -5.75 28.80 27.05
C PHE A 489 -6.69 28.92 25.83
N PRO A 490 -8.00 29.17 26.00
CA PRO A 490 -8.98 29.06 24.92
C PRO A 490 -9.03 30.32 24.04
N LYS A 491 -9.20 30.14 22.73
CA LYS A 491 -9.76 31.16 21.83
C LYS A 491 -11.02 30.63 21.15
N ARG A 492 -12.02 31.50 21.10
CA ARG A 492 -13.40 31.29 20.62
C ARG A 492 -13.42 31.28 19.09
N ARG A 493 -14.04 30.27 18.47
CA ARG A 493 -14.40 30.26 17.04
C ARG A 493 -15.89 30.60 16.92
N MET A 494 -16.22 31.48 15.98
CA MET A 494 -17.59 31.85 15.61
C MET A 494 -18.19 30.78 14.70
N PRO A 495 -19.51 30.53 14.76
CA PRO A 495 -20.18 29.65 13.80
C PRO A 495 -20.51 30.43 12.52
N GLU A 496 -20.16 29.83 11.38
CA GLU A 496 -20.59 30.26 10.05
C GLU A 496 -21.89 29.54 9.71
N LYS A 497 -22.87 30.29 9.17
CA LYS A 497 -24.20 29.80 8.80
C LYS A 497 -24.12 28.95 7.53
N SER A 498 -24.59 27.70 7.60
CA SER A 498 -24.79 26.84 6.44
C SER A 498 -26.08 27.21 5.69
N VAL A 499 -25.94 27.57 4.42
CA VAL A 499 -27.00 27.53 3.42
C VAL A 499 -26.91 26.15 2.75
N GLU A 500 -28.05 25.47 2.60
CA GLU A 500 -28.14 24.19 1.88
C GLU A 500 -27.79 24.38 0.40
N PRO A 501 -26.84 23.60 -0.17
CA PRO A 501 -26.55 23.62 -1.58
C PRO A 501 -27.20 22.44 -2.32
N THR A 502 -27.59 22.72 -3.56
CA THR A 502 -28.37 21.86 -4.46
C THR A 502 -27.55 20.69 -5.07
N ILE A 503 -26.22 20.65 -4.87
CA ILE A 503 -25.30 19.63 -5.40
C ILE A 503 -24.35 19.18 -4.28
N SER A 504 -24.26 17.86 -4.03
CA SER A 504 -23.43 17.33 -2.95
C SER A 504 -22.74 16.01 -3.27
N VAL A 505 -21.57 15.78 -2.68
CA VAL A 505 -20.81 14.52 -2.78
C VAL A 505 -20.67 13.92 -1.40
N VAL A 506 -21.06 12.67 -1.24
CA VAL A 506 -20.91 11.94 0.03
C VAL A 506 -19.79 10.92 -0.12
N PHE A 507 -18.69 11.12 0.62
CA PHE A 507 -17.60 10.16 0.70
C PHE A 507 -17.85 9.15 1.82
N GLU A 508 -17.66 7.87 1.51
CA GLU A 508 -17.82 6.76 2.45
C GLU A 508 -16.51 5.96 2.58
N PRO A 509 -15.76 6.12 3.69
CA PRO A 509 -15.99 7.02 4.84
C PRO A 509 -15.46 8.44 4.59
N GLY A 510 -16.20 9.49 4.96
CA GLY A 510 -15.70 10.86 4.76
C GLY A 510 -16.68 12.02 4.91
N GLY A 511 -17.99 11.77 4.89
CA GLY A 511 -19.01 12.82 5.09
C GLY A 511 -19.44 13.49 3.78
N GLN A 512 -20.37 14.45 3.89
CA GLN A 512 -20.98 15.14 2.74
C GLN A 512 -20.29 16.48 2.48
N VAL A 513 -20.05 16.76 1.21
CA VAL A 513 -19.35 17.95 0.71
C VAL A 513 -20.26 18.65 -0.27
N THR A 514 -20.36 19.98 -0.14
CA THR A 514 -20.95 20.81 -1.17
C THR A 514 -20.07 20.81 -2.41
N ALA A 515 -20.64 20.50 -3.57
CA ALA A 515 -19.93 20.54 -4.83
C ALA A 515 -20.55 21.56 -5.80
N GLU A 516 -19.76 21.98 -6.77
CA GLU A 516 -20.17 22.84 -7.88
C GLU A 516 -20.27 21.99 -9.15
N GLU A 517 -21.15 22.36 -10.06
CA GLU A 517 -21.22 21.71 -11.38
C GLU A 517 -19.87 21.84 -12.11
N GLY A 518 -19.40 20.74 -12.70
CA GLY A 518 -18.09 20.64 -13.35
C GLY A 518 -16.91 20.32 -12.42
N MET A 519 -17.09 20.33 -11.09
CA MET A 519 -16.04 19.93 -10.14
C MET A 519 -15.73 18.43 -10.26
N SER A 520 -14.46 18.03 -10.12
CA SER A 520 -14.11 16.61 -10.03
C SER A 520 -14.37 16.01 -8.66
N LEU A 521 -14.57 14.69 -8.62
CA LEU A 521 -14.58 13.95 -7.36
C LEU A 521 -13.27 14.10 -6.57
N LEU A 522 -12.13 14.24 -7.25
CA LEU A 522 -10.84 14.48 -6.60
C LEU A 522 -10.80 15.86 -5.92
N GLU A 523 -11.28 16.91 -6.60
CA GLU A 523 -11.37 18.25 -6.01
C GLU A 523 -12.32 18.28 -4.80
N ALA A 524 -13.46 17.61 -4.89
CA ALA A 524 -14.39 17.47 -3.77
C ALA A 524 -13.75 16.75 -2.57
N ALA A 525 -12.89 15.75 -2.82
CA ALA A 525 -12.14 15.06 -1.78
C ALA A 525 -11.03 15.94 -1.18
N GLU A 526 -10.29 16.66 -2.01
CA GLU A 526 -9.22 17.56 -1.58
C GLU A 526 -9.75 18.73 -0.73
N ARG A 527 -10.93 19.26 -1.05
CA ARG A 527 -11.62 20.28 -0.24
C ARG A 527 -11.99 19.81 1.18
N THR A 528 -12.05 18.50 1.41
CA THR A 528 -12.42 17.91 2.70
C THR A 528 -11.28 17.21 3.42
N GLU A 529 -10.05 17.45 2.98
CA GLU A 529 -8.84 16.80 3.53
C GLU A 529 -8.95 15.26 3.52
N LEU A 530 -9.80 14.70 2.67
CA LEU A 530 -9.90 13.25 2.53
C LEU A 530 -8.62 12.74 1.87
N PRO A 531 -8.01 11.68 2.41
CA PRO A 531 -6.77 11.13 1.88
C PRO A 531 -7.07 10.32 0.60
N ILE A 532 -7.32 11.02 -0.51
CA ILE A 532 -7.29 10.45 -1.86
C ILE A 532 -5.94 10.77 -2.47
N GLU A 533 -5.22 9.74 -2.86
CA GLU A 533 -3.91 9.90 -3.48
C GLU A 533 -4.05 10.43 -4.91
N ALA A 534 -3.86 11.74 -5.08
CA ALA A 534 -3.83 12.34 -6.40
C ALA A 534 -2.56 11.93 -7.18
N GLY A 535 -2.74 11.36 -8.36
CA GLY A 535 -1.66 11.09 -9.31
C GLY A 535 -1.57 12.16 -10.39
N CYS A 536 -1.52 11.73 -11.66
CA CYS A 536 -1.39 12.63 -12.82
C CYS A 536 -2.61 13.52 -13.07
N ARG A 537 -3.74 13.27 -12.38
CA ARG A 537 -5.03 13.94 -12.58
C ARG A 537 -5.56 13.92 -14.02
N MET A 538 -5.34 12.81 -14.73
CA MET A 538 -5.76 12.60 -16.13
C MET A 538 -6.42 11.24 -16.35
N GLY A 539 -6.63 10.46 -15.27
CA GLY A 539 -7.20 9.12 -15.35
C GLY A 539 -6.32 8.10 -16.06
N VAL A 540 -5.05 8.42 -16.34
CA VAL A 540 -4.09 7.54 -17.02
C VAL A 540 -3.09 6.87 -16.07
N CYS A 541 -2.82 7.51 -14.92
CA CYS A 541 -1.85 7.00 -13.94
C CYS A 541 -2.40 5.85 -13.10
N GLY A 542 -3.67 5.91 -12.70
CA GLY A 542 -4.29 4.94 -11.81
C GLY A 542 -4.19 5.22 -10.30
N ALA A 543 -3.78 6.43 -9.88
CA ALA A 543 -3.53 6.71 -8.47
C ALA A 543 -4.79 6.99 -7.62
N ASP A 544 -5.84 7.51 -8.25
CA ASP A 544 -7.05 8.01 -7.58
C ASP A 544 -8.35 7.29 -7.99
N PRO A 545 -8.40 5.94 -8.01
CA PRO A 545 -9.64 5.23 -8.32
C PRO A 545 -10.62 5.34 -7.13
N VAL A 546 -11.90 5.60 -7.43
CA VAL A 546 -12.99 5.72 -6.45
C VAL A 546 -14.18 4.89 -6.91
N ALA A 547 -14.78 4.12 -6.00
CA ALA A 547 -16.03 3.42 -6.30
C ALA A 547 -17.21 4.39 -6.23
N VAL A 548 -18.02 4.43 -7.28
CA VAL A 548 -19.29 5.16 -7.28
C VAL A 548 -20.35 4.22 -6.71
N LEU A 549 -20.88 4.57 -5.53
CA LEU A 549 -21.88 3.78 -4.82
C LEU A 549 -23.30 4.16 -5.25
N ALA A 550 -23.54 5.45 -5.58
CA ALA A 550 -24.80 5.95 -6.12
C ALA A 550 -24.60 7.28 -6.88
N GLY A 551 -25.51 7.61 -7.80
CA GLY A 551 -25.44 8.85 -8.59
C GLY A 551 -24.40 8.81 -9.71
N ALA A 552 -24.26 7.68 -10.40
CA ALA A 552 -23.32 7.55 -11.53
C ALA A 552 -23.78 8.37 -12.76
N ASP A 553 -25.09 8.51 -12.92
CA ASP A 553 -25.83 9.37 -13.84
C ASP A 553 -25.63 10.87 -13.57
N CYS A 554 -25.23 11.22 -12.33
CA CYS A 554 -24.82 12.56 -11.94
C CYS A 554 -23.36 12.89 -12.31
N LEU A 555 -22.63 11.96 -12.94
CA LEU A 555 -21.23 12.13 -13.32
C LEU A 555 -21.06 12.20 -14.85
N SER A 556 -19.99 12.87 -15.29
CA SER A 556 -19.58 12.87 -16.69
C SER A 556 -19.35 11.47 -17.25
N ALA A 557 -19.59 11.30 -18.54
CA ALA A 557 -19.36 10.03 -19.23
C ALA A 557 -17.90 9.54 -19.10
N ILE A 558 -17.72 8.25 -18.87
CA ILE A 558 -16.39 7.64 -18.72
C ILE A 558 -15.60 7.65 -20.04
N GLY A 559 -14.41 8.27 -20.01
CA GLY A 559 -13.51 8.36 -21.14
C GLY A 559 -12.83 7.03 -21.49
N ARG A 560 -12.29 6.91 -22.73
CA ARG A 560 -11.58 5.70 -23.18
C ARG A 560 -10.35 5.38 -22.32
N GLU A 561 -9.54 6.39 -22.03
CA GLU A 561 -8.29 6.24 -21.27
C GLU A 561 -8.53 5.92 -19.79
N GLU A 562 -9.54 6.57 -19.18
CA GLU A 562 -10.03 6.26 -17.84
C GLU A 562 -10.44 4.78 -17.74
N ARG A 563 -11.25 4.31 -18.71
CA ARG A 563 -11.72 2.93 -18.77
C ARG A 563 -10.58 1.94 -18.95
N ASN A 564 -9.60 2.25 -19.81
CA ASN A 564 -8.43 1.40 -20.02
C ASN A 564 -7.58 1.28 -18.74
N THR A 565 -7.38 2.39 -18.04
CA THR A 565 -6.62 2.43 -16.78
C THR A 565 -7.31 1.63 -15.68
N LEU A 566 -8.60 1.84 -15.45
CA LEU A 566 -9.36 1.10 -14.43
C LEU A 566 -9.40 -0.40 -14.71
N ARG A 567 -9.54 -0.78 -15.98
CA ARG A 567 -9.46 -2.19 -16.41
C ARG A 567 -8.08 -2.78 -16.17
N ARG A 568 -6.99 -2.07 -16.48
CA ARG A 568 -5.61 -2.52 -16.21
C ARG A 568 -5.39 -2.74 -14.71
N LEU A 569 -5.96 -1.88 -13.88
CA LEU A 569 -5.87 -1.98 -12.43
C LEU A 569 -6.77 -3.05 -11.82
N GLY A 570 -7.67 -3.65 -12.61
CA GLY A 570 -8.56 -4.72 -12.16
C GLY A 570 -9.67 -4.26 -11.22
N PHE A 571 -10.15 -3.01 -11.35
CA PHE A 571 -11.27 -2.51 -10.54
C PHE A 571 -12.64 -2.84 -11.15
N ALA A 572 -13.68 -2.82 -10.31
CA ALA A 572 -15.06 -3.09 -10.72
C ALA A 572 -15.64 -2.01 -11.64
N ASP A 573 -16.67 -2.35 -12.43
CA ASP A 573 -17.28 -1.46 -13.42
C ASP A 573 -17.90 -0.19 -12.83
N ASN A 574 -18.23 -0.19 -11.53
CA ASN A 574 -18.69 0.99 -10.80
C ASN A 574 -17.55 1.92 -10.34
N THR A 575 -16.30 1.65 -10.71
CA THR A 575 -15.15 2.48 -10.35
C THR A 575 -14.95 3.58 -11.37
N ARG A 576 -14.54 4.76 -10.90
CA ARG A 576 -14.14 5.92 -11.71
C ARG A 576 -12.79 6.44 -11.23
N MET A 577 -12.06 7.15 -12.09
CA MET A 577 -10.88 7.91 -11.64
C MET A 577 -11.37 9.26 -11.09
N ALA A 578 -11.08 9.56 -9.83
CA ALA A 578 -11.62 10.74 -9.14
C ALA A 578 -11.31 12.03 -9.87
N CYS A 579 -10.12 12.15 -10.50
CA CYS A 579 -9.70 13.31 -11.27
C CYS A 579 -10.47 13.51 -12.58
N CYS A 580 -11.13 12.47 -13.10
CA CYS A 580 -11.84 12.47 -14.38
C CYS A 580 -13.35 12.55 -14.20
N ALA A 581 -13.90 11.97 -13.14
CA ALA A 581 -15.32 12.01 -12.85
C ALA A 581 -15.74 13.42 -12.42
N ARG A 582 -16.49 14.11 -13.29
CA ARG A 582 -16.99 15.48 -13.08
C ARG A 582 -18.45 15.44 -12.67
N ILE A 583 -18.87 16.31 -11.76
CA ILE A 583 -20.22 16.32 -11.20
C ILE A 583 -21.11 17.19 -12.08
N GLY A 584 -22.16 16.61 -12.66
CA GLY A 584 -23.14 17.32 -13.51
C GLY A 584 -24.37 17.85 -12.77
N GLY A 585 -24.63 17.37 -11.55
CA GLY A 585 -25.76 17.81 -10.71
C GLY A 585 -26.29 16.70 -9.80
N GLY A 586 -27.03 17.04 -8.76
CA GLY A 586 -27.59 16.06 -7.81
C GLY A 586 -26.59 15.60 -6.73
N THR A 587 -26.84 14.43 -6.14
CA THR A 587 -26.02 13.87 -5.05
C THR A 587 -25.28 12.61 -5.49
N VAL A 588 -23.95 12.63 -5.42
CA VAL A 588 -23.09 11.48 -5.76
C VAL A 588 -22.57 10.84 -4.47
N ARG A 589 -22.70 9.51 -4.33
CA ARG A 589 -22.09 8.76 -3.22
C ARG A 589 -20.89 7.98 -3.72
N VAL A 590 -19.74 8.18 -3.09
CA VAL A 590 -18.46 7.63 -3.54
C VAL A 590 -17.68 7.02 -2.38
N SER A 591 -16.91 5.98 -2.65
CA SER A 591 -15.95 5.40 -1.71
C SER A 591 -14.53 5.55 -2.24
N PRO A 592 -13.56 6.03 -1.44
CA PRO A 592 -12.15 6.09 -1.83
C PRO A 592 -11.49 4.71 -1.91
N THR A 593 -12.18 3.65 -1.51
CA THR A 593 -11.71 2.27 -1.59
C THR A 593 -12.52 1.49 -2.64
N PRO A 594 -12.08 1.47 -3.90
CA PRO A 594 -12.76 0.71 -4.95
C PRO A 594 -12.59 -0.80 -4.76
N GLU A 595 -13.62 -1.55 -5.11
CA GLU A 595 -13.59 -3.02 -5.05
C GLU A 595 -12.86 -3.60 -6.29
N PRO A 596 -12.12 -4.71 -6.12
CA PRO A 596 -11.60 -5.47 -7.25
C PRO A 596 -12.76 -5.93 -8.15
N GLY A 597 -12.64 -5.69 -9.45
CA GLY A 597 -13.58 -6.18 -10.44
C GLY A 597 -13.36 -7.67 -10.70
N ARG A 598 -14.44 -8.37 -11.08
CA ARG A 598 -14.27 -9.63 -11.81
C ARG A 598 -13.61 -9.23 -13.12
N GLY A 599 -12.38 -9.66 -13.38
CA GLY A 599 -11.57 -9.33 -14.56
C GLY A 599 -12.22 -9.75 -15.87
N GLY A 600 -13.33 -9.10 -16.23
CA GLY A 600 -14.13 -9.29 -17.43
C GLY A 600 -13.40 -8.73 -18.64
N GLY A 601 -12.21 -9.26 -18.90
CA GLY A 601 -11.72 -9.31 -20.26
C GLY A 601 -12.69 -10.16 -21.06
N THR A 602 -13.16 -9.61 -22.18
CA THR A 602 -13.77 -10.38 -23.27
C THR A 602 -13.02 -11.71 -23.42
N GLY A 603 -13.75 -12.82 -23.47
CA GLY A 603 -13.18 -14.18 -23.52
C GLY A 603 -12.06 -14.33 -24.56
N PRO A 604 -11.21 -15.37 -24.42
CA PRO A 604 -9.97 -15.49 -25.17
C PRO A 604 -10.16 -15.22 -26.66
N ARG A 605 -9.48 -14.18 -27.17
CA ARG A 605 -9.31 -13.99 -28.61
C ARG A 605 -8.54 -15.20 -29.15
N ARG A 606 -8.77 -15.57 -30.41
CA ARG A 606 -8.03 -16.65 -31.09
C ARG A 606 -6.53 -16.42 -30.94
N PHE A 607 -5.87 -17.15 -30.04
CA PHE A 607 -4.45 -17.02 -29.73
C PHE A 607 -3.68 -18.24 -30.23
N ASP A 608 -2.40 -18.04 -30.57
CA ASP A 608 -1.53 -19.12 -31.02
C ASP A 608 -1.10 -19.99 -29.82
N ARG A 609 -1.67 -21.20 -29.72
CA ARG A 609 -1.39 -22.18 -28.65
C ARG A 609 0.04 -22.72 -28.69
N SER A 610 0.80 -22.47 -29.75
CA SER A 610 2.22 -22.83 -29.78
C SER A 610 3.07 -21.94 -28.87
N ILE A 611 2.57 -20.77 -28.46
CA ILE A 611 3.24 -19.83 -27.57
C ILE A 611 3.02 -20.30 -26.12
N VAL A 612 4.06 -20.87 -25.52
CA VAL A 612 4.00 -21.44 -24.17
C VAL A 612 4.61 -20.51 -23.13
N SER A 613 5.64 -19.71 -23.50
CA SER A 613 6.33 -18.80 -22.59
C SER A 613 6.58 -17.42 -23.20
N CYS A 614 6.24 -16.38 -22.44
CA CYS A 614 6.52 -14.98 -22.74
C CYS A 614 7.41 -14.38 -21.65
N VAL A 615 8.52 -13.74 -22.04
CA VAL A 615 9.37 -12.97 -21.13
C VAL A 615 9.17 -11.49 -21.41
N VAL A 616 8.91 -10.71 -20.36
CA VAL A 616 8.78 -9.25 -20.40
C VAL A 616 9.91 -8.65 -19.56
N ILE A 617 10.75 -7.80 -20.18
CA ILE A 617 11.88 -7.16 -19.49
C ILE A 617 11.51 -5.71 -19.14
N GLY A 618 11.22 -5.47 -17.87
CA GLY A 618 10.89 -4.18 -17.26
C GLY A 618 9.58 -4.24 -16.47
N ASN A 619 9.56 -3.78 -15.23
CA ASN A 619 8.35 -3.74 -14.36
C ASN A 619 7.68 -2.34 -14.35
N GLY A 620 7.92 -1.52 -15.38
CA GLY A 620 7.26 -0.23 -15.54
C GLY A 620 5.86 -0.35 -16.16
N ILE A 621 5.25 0.80 -16.49
CA ILE A 621 3.91 0.84 -17.08
C ILE A 621 3.78 -0.03 -18.33
N ALA A 622 4.79 0.01 -19.22
CA ALA A 622 4.80 -0.80 -20.43
C ALA A 622 4.86 -2.30 -20.12
N GLY A 623 5.72 -2.71 -19.20
CA GLY A 623 5.89 -4.13 -18.89
C GLY A 623 4.69 -4.75 -18.16
N VAL A 624 4.15 -4.05 -17.16
CA VAL A 624 2.95 -4.52 -16.43
C VAL A 624 1.74 -4.55 -17.35
N THR A 625 1.58 -3.54 -18.21
CA THR A 625 0.50 -3.54 -19.22
C THR A 625 0.69 -4.71 -20.20
N ALA A 626 1.91 -4.97 -20.66
CA ALA A 626 2.16 -6.11 -21.54
C ALA A 626 1.82 -7.44 -20.85
N ALA A 627 2.24 -7.65 -19.60
CA ALA A 627 1.95 -8.86 -18.83
C ALA A 627 0.44 -9.07 -18.62
N ASP A 628 -0.29 -8.00 -18.27
CA ASP A 628 -1.75 -8.01 -18.13
C ASP A 628 -2.44 -8.45 -19.44
N PHE A 629 -2.08 -7.82 -20.56
CA PHE A 629 -2.66 -8.17 -21.87
C PHE A 629 -2.26 -9.56 -22.36
N LEU A 630 -1.04 -10.01 -22.08
CA LEU A 630 -0.60 -11.37 -22.36
C LEU A 630 -1.44 -12.40 -21.60
N ARG A 631 -1.69 -12.19 -20.29
CA ARG A 631 -2.51 -13.11 -19.48
C ARG A 631 -3.96 -13.17 -19.98
N ARG A 632 -4.55 -12.02 -20.32
CA ARG A 632 -5.92 -11.94 -20.87
C ARG A 632 -6.03 -12.65 -22.21
N GLY A 633 -5.04 -12.46 -23.07
CA GLY A 633 -5.04 -13.04 -24.40
C GLY A 633 -4.73 -14.53 -24.41
N HIS A 634 -3.89 -15.02 -23.48
CA HIS A 634 -3.49 -16.43 -23.39
C HIS A 634 -3.52 -16.92 -21.93
N PRO A 635 -4.66 -17.47 -21.45
CA PRO A 635 -4.86 -17.86 -20.05
C PRO A 635 -3.86 -18.89 -19.50
N ASN A 636 -3.25 -19.71 -20.36
CA ASN A 636 -2.32 -20.78 -19.97
C ASN A 636 -0.84 -20.46 -20.24
N CYS A 637 -0.50 -19.24 -20.69
CA CYS A 637 0.88 -18.89 -21.03
C CYS A 637 1.71 -18.68 -19.76
N GLU A 638 2.96 -19.14 -19.74
CA GLU A 638 3.91 -18.76 -18.71
C GLU A 638 4.41 -17.34 -18.98
N ILE A 639 4.30 -16.45 -18.00
CA ILE A 639 4.70 -15.05 -18.16
C ILE A 639 5.72 -14.73 -17.08
N HIS A 640 6.95 -14.43 -17.50
CA HIS A 640 7.99 -13.91 -16.62
C HIS A 640 8.14 -12.41 -16.82
N LEU A 641 8.04 -11.64 -15.74
CA LEU A 641 8.24 -10.19 -15.74
C LEU A 641 9.49 -9.85 -14.93
N VAL A 642 10.53 -9.34 -15.58
CA VAL A 642 11.83 -9.09 -14.94
C VAL A 642 12.02 -7.59 -14.70
N GLY A 643 12.19 -7.18 -13.45
CA GLY A 643 12.36 -5.78 -13.06
C GLY A 643 13.65 -5.57 -12.26
N ARG A 644 14.45 -4.58 -12.67
CA ARG A 644 15.68 -4.20 -11.94
C ARG A 644 15.39 -3.59 -10.57
N GLU A 645 14.32 -2.82 -10.46
CA GLU A 645 13.95 -2.14 -9.21
C GLU A 645 13.34 -3.13 -8.21
N ALA A 646 13.54 -2.87 -6.92
CA ALA A 646 13.02 -3.70 -5.83
C ALA A 646 11.53 -3.45 -5.52
N HIS A 647 10.88 -2.55 -6.26
CA HIS A 647 9.51 -2.12 -6.01
C HIS A 647 8.52 -2.82 -6.93
N ALA A 648 7.36 -3.19 -6.36
CA ALA A 648 6.16 -3.51 -7.13
C ALA A 648 5.72 -2.30 -7.98
N PHE A 649 4.81 -2.53 -8.92
CA PHE A 649 4.39 -1.50 -9.87
C PHE A 649 3.88 -0.23 -9.18
N TYR A 650 4.52 0.90 -9.47
CA TYR A 650 4.25 2.19 -8.83
C TYR A 650 4.17 3.33 -9.85
N ASN A 651 3.53 4.43 -9.44
CA ASN A 651 3.33 5.63 -10.22
C ASN A 651 4.62 6.46 -10.30
N ARG A 652 5.40 6.24 -11.37
CA ARG A 652 6.62 6.99 -11.63
C ARG A 652 6.40 8.49 -11.83
N MET A 653 5.21 8.93 -12.25
CA MET A 653 4.93 10.36 -12.42
C MET A 653 4.88 11.11 -11.08
N GLY A 654 4.73 10.41 -9.95
CA GLY A 654 4.70 11.00 -8.62
C GLY A 654 6.02 10.94 -7.85
N ILE A 655 7.14 10.54 -8.46
CA ILE A 655 8.40 10.27 -7.74
C ILE A 655 8.98 11.48 -7.00
N SER A 656 8.75 12.70 -7.48
CA SER A 656 9.19 13.93 -6.80
C SER A 656 8.60 14.06 -5.39
N ARG A 657 7.44 13.44 -5.13
CA ARG A 657 6.82 13.38 -3.79
C ARG A 657 7.67 12.62 -2.78
N LEU A 658 8.50 11.67 -3.22
CA LEU A 658 9.39 10.91 -2.32
C LEU A 658 10.49 11.79 -1.72
N VAL A 659 10.89 12.85 -2.43
CA VAL A 659 11.93 13.79 -1.99
C VAL A 659 11.49 14.48 -0.69
N TYR A 660 10.24 14.96 -0.61
CA TYR A 660 9.74 15.69 0.56
C TYR A 660 8.79 14.89 1.48
N GLY A 661 8.01 13.94 0.95
CA GLY A 661 6.95 13.22 1.67
C GLY A 661 7.43 11.98 2.44
N ARG A 662 7.21 11.91 3.76
CA ARG A 662 7.77 10.86 4.66
C ARG A 662 7.34 9.41 4.34
N SER A 663 6.11 9.22 3.89
CA SER A 663 5.52 7.90 3.57
C SER A 663 4.95 7.89 2.15
N ALA A 664 5.55 8.67 1.24
CA ALA A 664 4.99 8.86 -0.10
C ALA A 664 5.03 7.56 -0.94
N MET A 665 5.96 6.64 -0.68
CA MET A 665 6.08 5.39 -1.46
C MET A 665 4.82 4.53 -1.35
N GLN A 666 4.21 4.46 -0.15
CA GLN A 666 2.98 3.70 0.06
C GLN A 666 1.84 4.21 -0.84
N GLY A 667 1.74 5.52 -1.04
CA GLY A 667 0.76 6.15 -1.92
C GLY A 667 1.10 6.12 -3.42
N LEU A 668 2.31 5.67 -3.79
CA LEU A 668 2.72 5.55 -5.19
C LEU A 668 2.46 4.14 -5.75
N TYR A 669 2.34 3.09 -4.94
CA TYR A 669 2.02 1.76 -5.45
C TYR A 669 0.64 1.76 -6.13
N LEU A 670 0.59 1.30 -7.38
CA LEU A 670 -0.63 1.27 -8.19
C LEU A 670 -1.32 -0.10 -8.14
N LEU A 671 -0.54 -1.15 -7.91
CA LEU A 671 -1.02 -2.52 -7.77
C LEU A 671 -0.41 -3.14 -6.50
N PRO A 672 -1.20 -3.93 -5.75
CA PRO A 672 -0.65 -4.72 -4.66
C PRO A 672 0.29 -5.79 -5.20
N GLU A 673 1.27 -6.21 -4.40
CA GLU A 673 2.21 -7.27 -4.78
C GLU A 673 1.50 -8.59 -5.12
N GLN A 674 0.36 -8.88 -4.48
CA GLN A 674 -0.45 -10.06 -4.79
C GLN A 674 -0.97 -10.09 -6.24
N TRP A 675 -1.03 -8.96 -6.93
CA TRP A 675 -1.51 -8.89 -8.32
C TRP A 675 -0.72 -9.83 -9.24
N TYR A 676 0.60 -9.96 -9.03
CA TYR A 676 1.45 -10.83 -9.83
C TYR A 676 1.00 -12.30 -9.70
N ASP A 677 0.78 -12.76 -8.47
CA ASP A 677 0.33 -14.13 -8.19
C ASP A 677 -1.09 -14.37 -8.73
N ASP A 678 -2.00 -13.42 -8.50
CA ASP A 678 -3.40 -13.50 -8.95
C ASP A 678 -3.51 -13.58 -10.49
N HIS A 679 -2.57 -12.95 -11.21
CA HIS A 679 -2.49 -12.99 -12.67
C HIS A 679 -1.53 -14.07 -13.18
N GLN A 680 -1.04 -14.96 -12.31
CA GLN A 680 -0.07 -16.00 -12.64
C GLN A 680 1.15 -15.46 -13.40
N VAL A 681 1.64 -14.28 -13.02
CA VAL A 681 2.84 -13.65 -13.57
C VAL A 681 3.98 -13.90 -12.59
N THR A 682 5.04 -14.58 -13.04
CA THR A 682 6.26 -14.75 -12.23
C THR A 682 7.08 -13.47 -12.30
N ALA A 683 6.99 -12.66 -11.25
CA ALA A 683 7.74 -11.41 -11.14
C ALA A 683 9.15 -11.64 -10.55
N TRP A 684 10.17 -11.29 -11.32
CA TRP A 684 11.57 -11.28 -10.91
C TRP A 684 11.98 -9.83 -10.60
N LEU A 685 11.57 -9.33 -9.44
CA LEU A 685 11.94 -7.98 -8.97
C LEU A 685 13.38 -7.97 -8.43
N ASN A 686 13.97 -6.78 -8.29
CA ASN A 686 15.37 -6.63 -7.89
C ASN A 686 16.34 -7.51 -8.72
N THR A 687 16.02 -7.73 -9.99
CA THR A 687 16.72 -8.69 -10.85
C THR A 687 17.10 -8.04 -12.17
N LEU A 688 18.38 -8.12 -12.51
CA LEU A 688 18.93 -7.62 -13.77
C LEU A 688 18.88 -8.71 -14.85
N VAL A 689 18.58 -8.31 -16.08
CA VAL A 689 18.88 -9.12 -17.27
C VAL A 689 20.29 -8.78 -17.74
N THR A 690 21.14 -9.79 -17.85
CA THR A 690 22.56 -9.61 -18.21
C THR A 690 22.81 -9.76 -19.71
N SER A 691 22.11 -10.70 -20.37
CA SER A 691 22.22 -10.94 -21.81
C SER A 691 20.97 -11.63 -22.38
N ILE A 692 20.79 -11.52 -23.71
CA ILE A 692 19.72 -12.18 -24.47
C ILE A 692 20.38 -13.05 -25.54
N ASP A 693 20.06 -14.33 -25.55
CA ASP A 693 20.44 -15.29 -26.59
C ASP A 693 19.27 -15.46 -27.56
N LEU A 694 19.37 -14.80 -28.72
CA LEU A 694 18.34 -14.85 -29.76
C LEU A 694 18.27 -16.22 -30.46
N ALA A 695 19.40 -16.92 -30.57
CA ALA A 695 19.47 -18.19 -31.28
C ALA A 695 18.85 -19.32 -30.44
N GLY A 696 19.24 -19.41 -29.17
CA GLY A 696 18.66 -20.34 -28.20
C GLY A 696 17.35 -19.87 -27.57
N ARG A 697 16.88 -18.65 -27.90
CA ARG A 697 15.68 -17.99 -27.35
C ARG A 697 15.62 -18.03 -25.82
N ARG A 698 16.66 -17.50 -25.19
CA ARG A 698 16.78 -17.43 -23.72
C ARG A 698 17.22 -16.06 -23.25
N VAL A 699 16.76 -15.68 -22.06
CA VAL A 699 17.17 -14.48 -21.35
C VAL A 699 17.96 -14.89 -20.10
N PHE A 700 19.15 -14.35 -19.92
CA PHE A 700 20.00 -14.65 -18.77
C PHE A 700 19.84 -13.59 -17.69
N LEU A 701 19.66 -14.03 -16.44
CA LEU A 701 19.46 -13.18 -15.28
C LEU A 701 20.75 -13.01 -14.49
N GLY A 702 20.83 -11.93 -13.71
CA GLY A 702 21.94 -11.67 -12.79
C GLY A 702 22.02 -12.66 -11.63
N THR A 703 20.95 -13.39 -11.37
CA THR A 703 20.89 -14.50 -10.41
C THR A 703 21.58 -15.77 -10.91
N GLY A 704 21.90 -15.85 -12.22
CA GLY A 704 22.42 -17.04 -12.88
C GLY A 704 21.36 -17.87 -13.61
N ASP A 705 20.07 -17.57 -13.42
CA ASP A 705 18.98 -18.25 -14.10
C ASP A 705 18.92 -17.93 -15.60
N ALA A 706 18.42 -18.89 -16.39
CA ALA A 706 18.14 -18.72 -17.81
C ALA A 706 16.66 -18.98 -18.09
N LEU A 707 15.95 -17.95 -18.58
CA LEU A 707 14.52 -18.02 -18.90
C LEU A 707 14.32 -18.28 -20.40
N PRO A 708 13.80 -19.45 -20.81
CA PRO A 708 13.42 -19.67 -22.20
C PRO A 708 12.17 -18.88 -22.57
N TYR A 709 12.08 -18.43 -23.82
CA TYR A 709 10.93 -17.68 -24.32
C TYR A 709 10.52 -18.07 -25.75
N ASP A 710 9.22 -18.00 -26.03
CA ASP A 710 8.67 -18.01 -27.39
C ASP A 710 8.46 -16.58 -27.92
N ARG A 711 8.17 -15.66 -27.00
CA ARG A 711 7.98 -14.23 -27.24
C ARG A 711 8.71 -13.41 -26.19
N LEU A 712 9.37 -12.36 -26.65
CA LEU A 712 10.12 -11.43 -25.79
C LEU A 712 9.59 -10.01 -25.97
N VAL A 713 9.22 -9.36 -24.88
CA VAL A 713 8.79 -7.94 -24.87
C VAL A 713 9.81 -7.11 -24.10
N LEU A 714 10.43 -6.15 -24.77
CA LEU A 714 11.42 -5.25 -24.22
C LEU A 714 10.74 -3.97 -23.73
N ALA A 715 10.69 -3.78 -22.42
CA ALA A 715 9.99 -2.68 -21.74
C ALA A 715 10.88 -2.00 -20.67
N MET A 716 12.19 -1.96 -20.91
CA MET A 716 13.22 -1.47 -19.96
C MET A 716 13.19 0.05 -19.72
N GLY A 717 12.34 0.78 -20.44
CA GLY A 717 12.20 2.22 -20.34
C GLY A 717 13.47 2.99 -20.71
N ALA A 718 13.74 4.05 -19.96
CA ALA A 718 14.84 4.98 -20.17
C ALA A 718 15.42 5.45 -18.84
N SER A 719 16.71 5.79 -18.83
CA SER A 719 17.42 6.43 -17.71
C SER A 719 17.52 7.95 -17.92
N SER A 720 17.86 8.70 -16.87
CA SER A 720 18.17 10.13 -17.01
C SER A 720 19.33 10.36 -17.98
N ALA A 721 19.20 11.35 -18.87
CA ALA A 721 20.30 11.81 -19.68
C ALA A 721 21.25 12.64 -18.81
N LEU A 722 22.54 12.31 -18.83
CA LEU A 722 23.57 13.07 -18.14
C LEU A 722 24.23 14.05 -19.11
N PRO A 723 24.30 15.35 -18.79
CA PRO A 723 25.01 16.31 -19.63
C PRO A 723 26.52 16.08 -19.51
N PRO A 724 27.34 16.49 -20.50
CA PRO A 724 28.79 16.36 -20.45
C PRO A 724 29.43 17.43 -19.56
N VAL A 725 29.14 17.40 -18.25
CA VAL A 725 29.65 18.35 -17.26
C VAL A 725 30.72 17.69 -16.41
N GLU A 726 31.86 18.35 -16.26
CA GLU A 726 32.94 17.86 -15.40
C GLU A 726 32.49 17.80 -13.95
N GLY A 727 32.72 16.67 -13.27
CA GLY A 727 32.42 16.54 -11.84
C GLY A 727 31.06 15.96 -11.45
N LEU A 728 30.25 15.52 -12.41
CA LEU A 728 28.91 14.95 -12.15
C LEU A 728 28.90 13.66 -11.32
N SER A 729 30.04 12.98 -11.17
CA SER A 729 30.16 11.77 -10.35
C SER A 729 30.43 12.04 -8.87
N ARG A 730 30.54 13.32 -8.46
CA ARG A 730 30.82 13.71 -7.07
C ARG A 730 29.61 13.42 -6.16
N PRO A 731 29.82 12.99 -4.90
CA PRO A 731 28.74 12.94 -3.92
C PRO A 731 28.08 14.31 -3.75
N GLY A 732 26.75 14.35 -3.84
CA GLY A 732 25.96 15.57 -3.93
C GLY A 732 25.40 15.84 -5.33
N CYS A 733 25.85 15.11 -6.36
CA CYS A 733 25.24 15.10 -7.68
C CYS A 733 24.15 14.01 -7.79
N PHE A 734 22.98 14.38 -8.31
CA PHE A 734 21.81 13.50 -8.39
C PHE A 734 21.09 13.59 -9.73
N VAL A 735 20.31 12.55 -10.01
CA VAL A 735 19.26 12.50 -11.02
C VAL A 735 17.92 12.22 -10.32
N LEU A 736 16.81 12.28 -11.05
CA LEU A 736 15.51 11.89 -10.54
C LEU A 736 14.73 11.10 -11.59
N ARG A 737 14.80 9.77 -11.54
CA ARG A 737 14.10 8.88 -12.48
C ARG A 737 13.41 7.70 -11.82
N ASP A 738 14.06 7.09 -10.84
CA ASP A 738 13.56 5.93 -10.08
C ASP A 738 13.19 6.33 -8.65
N ALA A 739 12.51 5.44 -7.92
CA ALA A 739 12.16 5.70 -6.52
C ALA A 739 13.42 5.83 -5.63
N ASP A 740 14.43 4.99 -5.88
CA ASP A 740 15.71 5.02 -5.17
C ASP A 740 16.44 6.35 -5.34
N ASP A 741 16.42 6.95 -6.54
CA ASP A 741 17.01 8.27 -6.78
C ASP A 741 16.41 9.33 -5.84
N ALA A 742 15.08 9.36 -5.74
CA ALA A 742 14.37 10.33 -4.92
C ALA A 742 14.64 10.13 -3.42
N MET A 743 14.69 8.86 -2.98
CA MET A 743 15.04 8.52 -1.59
C MET A 743 16.49 8.87 -1.26
N LEU A 744 17.41 8.66 -2.22
CA LEU A 744 18.82 9.03 -2.07
C LEU A 744 18.98 10.54 -1.93
N VAL A 745 18.37 11.35 -2.80
CA VAL A 745 18.39 12.83 -2.69
C VAL A 745 17.94 13.27 -1.30
N ARG A 746 16.82 12.74 -0.83
CA ARG A 746 16.28 13.08 0.49
C ARG A 746 17.24 12.69 1.61
N SER A 747 17.71 11.45 1.62
CA SER A 747 18.60 10.94 2.67
C SER A 747 19.88 11.78 2.76
N TYR A 748 20.47 12.11 1.62
CA TYR A 748 21.66 12.96 1.54
C TYR A 748 21.41 14.36 2.07
N VAL A 749 20.31 15.01 1.67
CA VAL A 749 19.92 16.32 2.20
C VAL A 749 19.83 16.30 3.72
N GLN A 750 19.22 15.27 4.30
CA GLN A 750 18.98 15.15 5.73
C GLN A 750 20.25 14.83 6.51
N GLU A 751 21.06 13.90 6.00
CA GLU A 751 22.33 13.48 6.59
C GLU A 751 23.32 14.64 6.65
N PHE A 752 23.49 15.36 5.53
CA PHE A 752 24.46 16.45 5.40
C PHE A 752 23.89 17.84 5.70
N ARG A 753 22.60 17.92 6.08
CA ARG A 753 21.87 19.18 6.37
C ARG A 753 22.04 20.22 5.28
N CYS A 754 21.89 19.78 4.02
CA CYS A 754 22.04 20.63 2.86
C CYS A 754 21.02 21.78 2.89
N ALA A 755 21.46 22.97 2.48
CA ALA A 755 20.64 24.17 2.47
C ALA A 755 20.40 24.72 1.06
N ARG A 756 21.27 24.39 0.09
CA ARG A 756 21.25 24.96 -1.26
C ARG A 756 21.33 23.89 -2.34
N ALA A 757 20.44 23.98 -3.32
CA ALA A 757 20.42 23.11 -4.48
C ALA A 757 20.47 23.90 -5.79
N VAL A 758 21.18 23.34 -6.76
CA VAL A 758 21.13 23.77 -8.16
C VAL A 758 20.48 22.66 -8.98
N VAL A 759 19.48 23.00 -9.78
CA VAL A 759 18.81 22.09 -10.71
C VAL A 759 19.14 22.48 -12.14
N ALA A 760 19.82 21.59 -12.87
CA ALA A 760 20.15 21.77 -14.28
C ALA A 760 19.02 21.25 -15.18
N GLY A 761 18.25 22.18 -15.77
CA GLY A 761 17.16 21.94 -16.71
C GLY A 761 15.84 22.60 -16.29
N GLY A 762 15.32 23.54 -17.09
CA GLY A 762 14.01 24.18 -16.90
C GLY A 762 12.86 23.47 -17.62
N GLY A 763 12.97 22.14 -17.75
CA GLY A 763 11.90 21.27 -18.25
C GLY A 763 10.93 20.83 -17.15
N LEU A 764 9.94 20.00 -17.49
CA LEU A 764 8.91 19.52 -16.53
C LEU A 764 9.53 18.90 -15.28
N LEU A 765 10.36 17.87 -15.47
CA LEU A 765 11.01 17.15 -14.37
C LEU A 765 11.93 18.06 -13.55
N GLY A 766 12.61 19.01 -14.20
CA GLY A 766 13.50 19.94 -13.50
C GLY A 766 12.73 20.92 -12.62
N LEU A 767 11.61 21.44 -13.12
CA LEU A 767 10.73 22.32 -12.35
C LEU A 767 10.03 21.58 -11.20
N GLU A 768 9.59 20.33 -11.43
CA GLU A 768 9.03 19.47 -10.36
C GLU A 768 10.08 19.12 -9.30
N ALA A 769 11.30 18.77 -9.71
CA ALA A 769 12.39 18.48 -8.80
C ALA A 769 12.81 19.72 -7.98
N ALA A 770 12.85 20.89 -8.63
CA ALA A 770 13.15 22.15 -7.97
C ALA A 770 12.11 22.49 -6.91
N TYR A 771 10.83 22.31 -7.23
CA TYR A 771 9.75 22.52 -6.27
C TYR A 771 9.79 21.51 -5.12
N ALA A 772 10.08 20.23 -5.41
CA ALA A 772 10.22 19.21 -4.38
C ALA A 772 11.39 19.47 -3.41
N LEU A 773 12.52 19.94 -3.91
CA LEU A 773 13.67 20.36 -3.09
C LEU A 773 13.34 21.62 -2.27
N HIS A 774 12.57 22.56 -2.83
CA HIS A 774 12.08 23.72 -2.12
C HIS A 774 11.14 23.33 -0.97
N LEU A 775 10.20 22.40 -1.19
CA LEU A 775 9.34 21.84 -0.13
C LEU A 775 10.13 21.08 0.96
N LEU A 776 11.29 20.52 0.62
CA LEU A 776 12.21 19.91 1.57
C LEU A 776 12.99 20.95 2.40
N GLY A 777 12.89 22.24 2.05
CA GLY A 777 13.46 23.37 2.79
C GLY A 777 14.73 23.96 2.19
N LEU A 778 15.12 23.58 0.96
CA LEU A 778 16.33 24.11 0.32
C LEU A 778 16.05 25.43 -0.41
N GLN A 779 17.08 26.27 -0.50
CA GLN A 779 17.17 27.35 -1.46
C GLN A 779 17.54 26.76 -2.82
N VAL A 780 16.68 26.96 -3.83
CA VAL A 780 16.83 26.29 -5.12
C VAL A 780 17.06 27.29 -6.24
N THR A 781 18.09 27.03 -7.05
CA THR A 781 18.34 27.73 -8.31
C THR A 781 18.19 26.78 -9.49
N VAL A 782 17.27 27.08 -10.40
CA VAL A 782 17.07 26.35 -11.66
C VAL A 782 17.89 27.01 -12.77
N LEU A 783 18.63 26.20 -13.52
CA LEU A 783 19.37 26.63 -14.69
C LEU A 783 18.64 26.18 -15.95
N GLU A 784 18.23 27.12 -16.79
CA GLU A 784 17.67 26.87 -18.11
C GLU A 784 18.63 27.38 -19.18
N ARG A 785 19.06 26.48 -20.07
CA ARG A 785 19.99 26.80 -21.14
C ARG A 785 19.35 27.75 -22.17
N GLY A 786 18.07 27.57 -22.45
CA GLY A 786 17.32 28.39 -23.38
C GLY A 786 16.89 29.74 -22.80
N GLU A 787 16.18 30.51 -23.63
CA GLU A 787 15.61 31.80 -23.24
C GLU A 787 14.27 31.68 -22.50
N ARG A 788 13.70 30.47 -22.46
CA ARG A 788 12.34 30.20 -22.01
C ARG A 788 12.28 28.85 -21.30
N LEU A 789 11.46 28.79 -20.24
CA LEU A 789 11.10 27.53 -19.59
C LEU A 789 10.18 26.73 -20.52
N LEU A 790 10.25 25.40 -20.42
CA LEU A 790 9.33 24.50 -21.12
C LEU A 790 9.17 24.83 -22.62
N ALA A 791 10.26 25.22 -23.31
CA ALA A 791 10.22 25.73 -24.68
C ALA A 791 9.67 24.74 -25.73
N ARG A 792 9.54 23.45 -25.37
CA ARG A 792 8.90 22.41 -26.19
C ARG A 792 7.39 22.36 -26.00
N GLN A 793 6.86 22.87 -24.90
CA GLN A 793 5.46 22.82 -24.50
C GLN A 793 4.77 24.18 -24.58
N LEU A 794 5.52 25.28 -24.41
CA LEU A 794 4.95 26.62 -24.22
C LEU A 794 5.38 27.64 -25.28
N ASP A 795 4.46 28.56 -25.57
CA ASP A 795 4.74 29.83 -26.21
C ASP A 795 5.48 30.80 -25.25
N PRO A 796 6.05 31.92 -25.75
CA PRO A 796 6.78 32.86 -24.92
C PRO A 796 5.98 33.42 -23.74
N ARG A 797 4.72 33.81 -23.97
CA ARG A 797 3.92 34.48 -22.95
C ARG A 797 3.56 33.52 -21.82
N CYS A 798 3.13 32.30 -22.15
CA CYS A 798 2.84 31.30 -21.13
C CYS A 798 4.10 30.90 -20.33
N SER A 799 5.27 30.82 -20.98
CA SER A 799 6.55 30.57 -20.29
C SER A 799 6.89 31.66 -19.27
N ASP A 800 6.62 32.94 -19.56
CA ASP A 800 6.89 34.03 -18.63
C ASP A 800 5.97 33.95 -17.40
N LEU A 801 4.70 33.58 -17.58
CA LEU A 801 3.76 33.37 -16.47
C LEU A 801 4.21 32.23 -15.54
N VAL A 802 4.79 31.16 -16.11
CA VAL A 802 5.39 30.06 -15.33
C VAL A 802 6.63 30.55 -14.59
N LEU A 803 7.49 31.33 -15.23
CA LEU A 803 8.68 31.91 -14.58
C LEU A 803 8.29 32.78 -13.37
N ASP A 804 7.29 33.65 -13.53
CA ASP A 804 6.78 34.50 -12.46
C ASP A 804 6.25 33.68 -11.28
N HIS A 805 5.57 32.57 -11.56
CA HIS A 805 5.07 31.66 -10.53
C HIS A 805 6.20 31.06 -9.67
N PHE A 806 7.24 30.51 -10.30
CA PHE A 806 8.39 29.95 -9.57
C PHE A 806 9.17 31.03 -8.81
N THR A 807 9.31 32.22 -9.40
CA THR A 807 9.97 33.36 -8.76
C THR A 807 9.21 33.81 -7.51
N ARG A 808 7.88 33.90 -7.57
CA ARG A 808 7.03 34.21 -6.40
C ARG A 808 7.09 33.13 -5.32
N ALA A 809 7.27 31.87 -5.71
CA ALA A 809 7.49 30.77 -4.76
C ALA A 809 8.87 30.80 -4.08
N GLY A 810 9.77 31.72 -4.46
CA GLY A 810 11.11 31.83 -3.90
C GLY A 810 12.14 30.90 -4.55
N ILE A 811 11.83 30.34 -5.72
CA ILE A 811 12.76 29.54 -6.52
C ILE A 811 13.42 30.46 -7.55
N GLN A 812 14.75 30.54 -7.52
CA GLN A 812 15.49 31.36 -8.47
C GLN A 812 15.59 30.61 -9.81
N VAL A 813 15.33 31.29 -10.92
CA VAL A 813 15.47 30.71 -12.26
C VAL A 813 16.44 31.56 -13.08
N LEU A 814 17.54 30.95 -13.53
CA LEU A 814 18.52 31.58 -14.41
C LEU A 814 18.34 31.03 -15.82
N ARG A 815 17.91 31.89 -16.73
CA ARG A 815 17.81 31.61 -18.17
C ARG A 815 19.14 31.88 -18.86
N ARG A 816 19.35 31.30 -20.04
CA ARG A 816 20.63 31.35 -20.78
C ARG A 816 21.82 30.97 -19.88
N ALA A 817 21.60 30.01 -18.99
CA ALA A 817 22.59 29.57 -18.01
C ALA A 817 22.84 28.07 -18.17
N GLU A 818 24.11 27.71 -18.36
CA GLU A 818 24.55 26.33 -18.57
C GLU A 818 25.72 26.01 -17.66
N THR A 819 25.67 24.87 -16.97
CA THR A 819 26.74 24.41 -16.10
C THR A 819 27.95 23.94 -16.93
N ALA A 820 29.13 24.48 -16.64
CA ALA A 820 30.39 24.04 -17.23
C ALA A 820 31.06 22.95 -16.38
N ALA A 821 31.11 23.14 -15.06
CA ALA A 821 31.72 22.18 -14.13
C ALA A 821 31.04 22.22 -12.76
N VAL A 822 31.03 21.08 -12.07
CA VAL A 822 30.65 20.95 -10.65
C VAL A 822 31.92 20.94 -9.80
N THR A 823 31.99 21.83 -8.81
CA THR A 823 33.19 22.04 -7.97
C THR A 823 33.03 21.47 -6.57
N GLY A 824 34.17 21.12 -5.95
CA GLY A 824 34.27 20.58 -4.60
C GLY A 824 35.04 19.26 -4.57
N ASP A 825 35.72 18.97 -3.46
CA ASP A 825 36.53 17.77 -3.27
C ASP A 825 36.44 17.31 -1.80
N PRO A 826 35.97 16.07 -1.51
CA PRO A 826 35.42 15.09 -2.45
C PRO A 826 33.96 15.38 -2.84
N VAL A 827 33.24 16.20 -2.07
CA VAL A 827 31.80 16.45 -2.22
C VAL A 827 31.49 17.75 -2.95
N VAL A 828 30.29 17.88 -3.52
CA VAL A 828 29.83 19.11 -4.18
C VAL A 828 29.79 20.29 -3.20
N GLN A 829 30.38 21.42 -3.63
CA GLN A 829 30.34 22.71 -2.92
C GLN A 829 29.79 23.85 -3.81
N GLY A 830 29.70 23.62 -5.12
CA GLY A 830 29.18 24.60 -6.06
C GLY A 830 29.25 24.14 -7.51
N VAL A 831 28.86 25.05 -8.39
CA VAL A 831 28.94 24.90 -9.84
C VAL A 831 29.53 26.16 -10.48
N ILE A 832 30.28 25.96 -11.56
CA ILE A 832 30.76 27.01 -12.46
C ILE A 832 29.85 26.98 -13.69
N LEU A 833 29.29 28.13 -14.03
CA LEU A 833 28.53 28.32 -15.26
C LEU A 833 29.47 28.61 -16.44
N SER A 834 28.97 28.39 -17.66
CA SER A 834 29.74 28.60 -18.90
C SER A 834 30.13 30.07 -19.13
N ASP A 835 29.44 31.01 -18.48
CA ASP A 835 29.77 32.44 -18.48
C ASP A 835 30.74 32.85 -17.35
N GLY A 836 31.27 31.87 -16.59
CA GLY A 836 32.22 32.08 -15.51
C GLY A 836 31.61 32.35 -14.13
N ARG A 837 30.29 32.58 -14.03
CA ARG A 837 29.62 32.76 -12.72
C ARG A 837 29.75 31.50 -11.87
N ARG A 838 29.85 31.68 -10.55
CA ARG A 838 29.93 30.59 -9.57
C ARG A 838 28.71 30.60 -8.67
N LEU A 839 28.05 29.46 -8.53
CA LEU A 839 26.91 29.26 -7.64
C LEU A 839 27.29 28.22 -6.60
N ALA A 840 27.11 28.54 -5.32
CA ALA A 840 27.40 27.60 -4.25
C ALA A 840 26.18 26.71 -3.96
N CYS A 841 26.40 25.41 -3.85
CA CYS A 841 25.36 24.42 -3.60
C CYS A 841 25.95 23.17 -2.96
N GLU A 842 25.18 22.47 -2.13
CA GLU A 842 25.54 21.13 -1.63
C GLU A 842 24.86 20.02 -2.44
N VAL A 843 23.82 20.37 -3.19
CA VAL A 843 23.04 19.45 -4.04
C VAL A 843 23.04 19.97 -5.47
N PHE A 844 23.45 19.14 -6.41
CA PHE A 844 23.33 19.39 -7.84
C PHE A 844 22.46 18.31 -8.48
N LEU A 845 21.28 18.67 -8.98
CA LEU A 845 20.36 17.73 -9.61
C LEU A 845 20.29 17.99 -11.13
N THR A 846 20.48 16.96 -11.94
CA THR A 846 20.36 17.06 -13.39
C THR A 846 19.04 16.48 -13.90
N ALA A 847 18.34 17.27 -14.73
CA ALA A 847 17.05 16.94 -15.34
C ALA A 847 17.02 17.36 -16.82
N THR A 848 18.03 16.94 -17.59
CA THR A 848 18.26 17.39 -18.98
C THR A 848 17.60 16.52 -20.06
N GLY A 849 16.83 15.50 -19.66
CA GLY A 849 16.10 14.61 -20.55
C GLY A 849 16.23 13.14 -20.15
N ILE A 850 15.79 12.26 -21.04
CA ILE A 850 15.88 10.80 -20.87
C ILE A 850 16.69 10.18 -22.00
N ARG A 851 17.31 9.04 -21.73
CA ARG A 851 18.05 8.21 -22.67
C ARG A 851 17.49 6.78 -22.63
N PRO A 852 16.92 6.27 -23.74
CA PRO A 852 16.41 4.89 -23.83
C PRO A 852 17.43 3.84 -23.42
N ASN A 853 16.98 2.82 -22.69
CA ASN A 853 17.83 1.73 -22.19
C ASN A 853 18.06 0.65 -23.26
N ILE A 854 18.83 0.98 -24.29
CA ILE A 854 19.02 0.15 -25.49
C ILE A 854 20.20 -0.81 -25.42
N GLU A 855 21.04 -0.71 -24.40
CA GLU A 855 22.34 -1.39 -24.38
C GLU A 855 22.21 -2.93 -24.38
N LEU A 856 21.23 -3.48 -23.66
CA LEU A 856 20.94 -4.91 -23.70
C LEU A 856 20.55 -5.38 -25.11
N ALA A 857 19.67 -4.63 -25.78
CA ALA A 857 19.20 -4.94 -27.12
C ALA A 857 20.34 -4.83 -28.16
N ARG A 858 21.19 -3.80 -28.02
CA ARG A 858 22.38 -3.59 -28.86
C ARG A 858 23.33 -4.78 -28.77
N ARG A 859 23.68 -5.24 -27.57
CA ARG A 859 24.56 -6.41 -27.38
C ARG A 859 23.95 -7.69 -27.96
N ALA A 860 22.63 -7.82 -27.86
CA ALA A 860 21.88 -8.92 -28.46
C ALA A 860 21.72 -8.79 -29.99
N ARG A 861 22.24 -7.73 -30.62
CA ARG A 861 22.13 -7.41 -32.05
C ARG A 861 20.69 -7.19 -32.54
N ILE A 862 19.82 -6.72 -31.66
CA ILE A 862 18.49 -6.22 -32.04
C ILE A 862 18.67 -4.81 -32.63
N PRO A 863 17.98 -4.44 -33.73
CA PRO A 863 18.12 -3.12 -34.34
C PRO A 863 17.77 -1.98 -33.38
N VAL A 864 18.70 -1.04 -33.23
CA VAL A 864 18.57 0.14 -32.35
C VAL A 864 19.00 1.41 -33.09
N GLY A 865 18.31 2.52 -32.82
CA GLY A 865 18.70 3.88 -33.18
C GLY A 865 18.91 4.71 -31.91
N ARG A 866 18.05 5.71 -31.70
CA ARG A 866 17.86 6.40 -30.42
C ARG A 866 17.19 5.48 -29.39
N GLY A 867 16.26 4.65 -29.83
CA GLY A 867 15.59 3.58 -29.09
C GLY A 867 15.68 2.23 -29.83
N ILE A 868 14.93 1.22 -29.40
CA ILE A 868 14.78 -0.05 -30.13
C ILE A 868 13.81 0.19 -31.28
N LEU A 869 14.25 -0.08 -32.51
CA LEU A 869 13.46 0.21 -33.71
C LEU A 869 12.26 -0.75 -33.79
N VAL A 870 11.07 -0.18 -33.91
CA VAL A 870 9.81 -0.94 -34.05
C VAL A 870 8.92 -0.44 -35.18
N ASP A 871 8.16 -1.37 -35.78
CA ASP A 871 7.08 -1.06 -36.72
C ASP A 871 5.79 -0.62 -35.99
N ASP A 872 4.70 -0.34 -36.71
CA ASP A 872 3.42 0.05 -36.12
C ASP A 872 2.76 -1.06 -35.27
N GLY A 873 3.19 -2.31 -35.44
CA GLY A 873 2.80 -3.45 -34.63
C GLY A 873 3.68 -3.66 -33.40
N MET A 874 4.60 -2.72 -33.09
CA MET A 874 5.59 -2.79 -32.02
C MET A 874 6.56 -3.98 -32.16
N ARG A 875 6.71 -4.52 -33.38
CA ARG A 875 7.65 -5.61 -33.70
C ARG A 875 9.01 -5.03 -33.97
N THR A 876 10.05 -5.68 -33.45
CA THR A 876 11.43 -5.38 -33.85
C THR A 876 11.76 -6.09 -35.16
N GLY A 877 12.93 -5.80 -35.74
CA GLY A 877 13.45 -6.56 -36.88
C GLY A 877 13.79 -8.03 -36.57
N VAL A 878 13.72 -8.45 -35.29
CA VAL A 878 13.96 -9.84 -34.88
C VAL A 878 12.62 -10.56 -34.67
N PRO A 879 12.36 -11.69 -35.36
CA PRO A 879 11.12 -12.45 -35.21
C PRO A 879 10.84 -12.86 -33.75
N GLY A 880 9.62 -12.58 -33.29
CA GLY A 880 9.17 -12.93 -31.93
C GLY A 880 9.66 -11.98 -30.83
N VAL A 881 10.37 -10.90 -31.17
CA VAL A 881 10.84 -9.86 -30.25
C VAL A 881 10.13 -8.54 -30.51
N PHE A 882 9.59 -7.94 -29.45
CA PHE A 882 8.80 -6.72 -29.45
C PHE A 882 9.41 -5.70 -28.49
N ALA A 883 9.11 -4.41 -28.67
CA ALA A 883 9.51 -3.38 -27.72
C ALA A 883 8.40 -2.34 -27.51
N ALA A 884 8.28 -1.82 -26.28
CA ALA A 884 7.25 -0.85 -25.93
C ALA A 884 7.69 0.10 -24.81
N GLY A 885 7.10 1.30 -24.78
CA GLY A 885 7.41 2.35 -23.81
C GLY A 885 8.64 3.15 -24.19
N ASP A 886 9.25 3.82 -23.20
CA ASP A 886 10.37 4.76 -23.43
C ASP A 886 11.63 4.13 -24.06
N VAL A 887 11.70 2.80 -24.14
CA VAL A 887 12.78 2.08 -24.82
C VAL A 887 12.56 1.97 -26.33
N ALA A 888 11.31 2.08 -26.80
CA ALA A 888 10.94 1.88 -28.19
C ALA A 888 11.08 3.18 -28.99
N GLU A 889 11.62 3.05 -30.20
CA GLU A 889 11.66 4.09 -31.22
C GLU A 889 10.70 3.73 -32.35
N HIS A 890 9.62 4.49 -32.45
CA HIS A 890 8.57 4.30 -33.44
C HIS A 890 8.55 5.50 -34.38
N GLN A 891 8.68 5.25 -35.69
CA GLN A 891 8.75 6.30 -36.72
C GLN A 891 9.78 7.41 -36.43
N GLY A 892 10.95 7.03 -35.89
CA GLY A 892 12.04 7.95 -35.55
C GLY A 892 11.83 8.75 -34.25
N GLN A 893 10.77 8.44 -33.49
CA GLN A 893 10.41 9.14 -32.27
C GLN A 893 10.48 8.25 -31.03
N VAL A 894 10.94 8.85 -29.93
CA VAL A 894 10.87 8.30 -28.58
C VAL A 894 10.03 9.27 -27.77
N PHE A 895 8.83 8.84 -27.37
CA PHE A 895 7.83 9.76 -26.82
C PHE A 895 8.09 10.13 -25.36
N GLY A 896 8.47 9.17 -24.51
CA GLY A 896 8.72 9.44 -23.09
C GLY A 896 7.45 9.75 -22.29
N LEU A 897 6.29 9.22 -22.70
CA LEU A 897 4.98 9.54 -22.13
C LEU A 897 4.25 8.28 -21.68
N TRP A 898 3.68 8.34 -20.47
CA TRP A 898 3.00 7.22 -19.83
C TRP A 898 1.82 6.64 -20.63
N PRO A 899 0.89 7.44 -21.20
CA PRO A 899 -0.23 6.89 -21.99
C PRO A 899 0.25 6.14 -23.24
N ILE A 900 1.22 6.73 -23.96
CA ILE A 900 1.80 6.14 -25.17
C ILE A 900 2.51 4.83 -24.82
N ALA A 901 3.25 4.78 -23.71
CA ALA A 901 3.90 3.56 -23.26
C ALA A 901 2.91 2.43 -22.95
N ALA A 902 1.76 2.75 -22.36
CA ALA A 902 0.70 1.78 -22.11
C ALA A 902 0.05 1.28 -23.40
N GLU A 903 -0.23 2.17 -24.36
CA GLU A 903 -0.81 1.79 -25.65
C GLU A 903 0.15 0.93 -26.49
N GLN A 904 1.42 1.33 -26.58
CA GLN A 904 2.47 0.55 -27.22
C GLN A 904 2.57 -0.86 -26.60
N ALA A 905 2.52 -0.96 -25.28
CA ALA A 905 2.56 -2.25 -24.60
C ALA A 905 1.34 -3.14 -24.91
N GLN A 906 0.16 -2.54 -25.03
CA GLN A 906 -1.05 -3.24 -25.44
C GLN A 906 -0.90 -3.80 -26.87
N VAL A 907 -0.43 -2.98 -27.81
CA VAL A 907 -0.17 -3.41 -29.20
C VAL A 907 0.88 -4.51 -29.26
N ALA A 908 1.98 -4.36 -28.51
CA ALA A 908 3.04 -5.35 -28.43
C ALA A 908 2.54 -6.70 -27.89
N ALA A 909 1.73 -6.70 -26.82
CA ALA A 909 1.18 -7.92 -26.23
C ALA A 909 0.16 -8.61 -27.16
N ASP A 910 -0.77 -7.86 -27.76
CA ASP A 910 -1.74 -8.39 -28.72
C ASP A 910 -1.02 -9.07 -29.90
N ASN A 911 0.04 -8.45 -30.43
CA ASN A 911 0.80 -8.97 -31.56
C ASN A 911 1.78 -10.09 -31.17
N ALA A 912 2.30 -10.09 -29.94
CA ALA A 912 3.09 -11.18 -29.41
C ALA A 912 2.30 -12.50 -29.42
N LEU A 913 0.99 -12.44 -29.14
CA LEU A 913 0.08 -13.60 -29.17
C LEU A 913 -0.43 -14.00 -30.56
N GLY A 914 0.08 -13.36 -31.63
CA GLY A 914 -0.31 -13.65 -33.02
C GLY A 914 -1.38 -12.72 -33.59
N GLY A 915 -1.71 -11.61 -32.91
CA GLY A 915 -2.59 -10.56 -33.42
C GLY A 915 -1.96 -9.70 -34.53
N SER A 916 -2.79 -8.79 -35.07
CA SER A 916 -2.44 -7.85 -36.15
C SER A 916 -2.86 -6.42 -35.86
N ARG A 917 -2.75 -5.98 -34.59
CA ARG A 917 -3.09 -4.64 -34.17
C ARG A 917 -2.00 -3.65 -34.58
N SER A 918 -2.40 -2.45 -34.98
CA SER A 918 -1.50 -1.35 -35.30
C SER A 918 -1.67 -0.21 -34.29
N LEU A 919 -0.59 0.48 -33.94
CA LEU A 919 -0.62 1.69 -33.14
C LEU A 919 -1.19 2.83 -33.98
N VAL A 920 -2.20 3.53 -33.46
CA VAL A 920 -2.72 4.75 -34.07
C VAL A 920 -2.01 5.92 -33.41
N ALA A 921 -1.29 6.74 -34.18
CA ALA A 921 -0.49 7.84 -33.65
C ALA A 921 -1.33 8.78 -32.78
N GLU A 922 -1.04 8.82 -31.47
CA GLU A 922 -1.76 9.67 -30.51
C GLU A 922 -1.10 11.06 -30.44
N VAL A 923 -1.88 12.14 -30.45
CA VAL A 923 -1.37 13.50 -30.29
C VAL A 923 -0.86 13.69 -28.85
N PRO A 924 0.44 13.97 -28.64
CA PRO A 924 1.01 14.11 -27.31
C PRO A 924 0.35 15.24 -26.51
N ALA A 925 -0.10 14.92 -25.30
CA ALA A 925 -0.56 15.88 -24.31
C ALA A 925 0.39 15.87 -23.11
N THR A 926 0.67 17.06 -22.58
CA THR A 926 1.61 17.27 -21.48
C THR A 926 0.99 18.15 -20.43
N ILE A 927 1.25 17.82 -19.16
CA ILE A 927 0.74 18.56 -18.02
C ILE A 927 1.85 18.77 -17.00
N LEU A 928 1.88 19.96 -16.40
CA LEU A 928 2.67 20.25 -15.20
C LEU A 928 1.68 20.53 -14.07
N LYS A 929 1.74 19.72 -13.01
CA LYS A 929 0.88 19.78 -11.82
C LYS A 929 1.74 19.53 -10.57
N GLY A 930 1.22 19.85 -9.39
CA GLY A 930 1.93 19.59 -8.11
C GLY A 930 3.04 20.60 -7.79
N VAL A 931 3.14 21.68 -8.56
CA VAL A 931 4.08 22.80 -8.34
C VAL A 931 3.36 24.10 -7.94
N GLY A 932 2.11 24.00 -7.47
CA GLY A 932 1.23 25.14 -7.21
C GLY A 932 0.67 25.82 -8.48
N LEU A 933 0.80 25.16 -9.63
CA LEU A 933 0.35 25.63 -10.94
C LEU A 933 -0.31 24.47 -11.69
N GLU A 934 -1.37 24.76 -12.46
CA GLU A 934 -1.97 23.82 -13.40
C GLU A 934 -1.74 24.28 -14.82
N LEU A 935 -0.94 23.52 -15.55
CA LEU A 935 -0.60 23.80 -16.93
C LEU A 935 -0.92 22.57 -17.80
N PHE A 936 -1.58 22.81 -18.92
CA PHE A 936 -1.91 21.83 -19.94
C PHE A 936 -1.40 22.32 -21.31
N SER A 937 -0.78 21.43 -22.08
CA SER A 937 -0.36 21.69 -23.46
C SER A 937 -0.54 20.43 -24.31
N ILE A 938 -1.10 20.58 -25.51
CA ILE A 938 -1.33 19.48 -26.46
C ILE A 938 -1.05 19.92 -27.88
N GLY A 939 -0.52 18.99 -28.68
CA GLY A 939 -0.35 19.18 -30.11
C GLY A 939 0.75 20.19 -30.45
N ARG A 940 0.53 20.96 -31.52
CA ARG A 940 1.55 21.86 -32.06
C ARG A 940 1.67 23.14 -31.22
N VAL A 941 2.88 23.41 -30.72
CA VAL A 941 3.15 24.60 -29.91
C VAL A 941 3.54 25.80 -30.77
N ARG A 942 4.35 25.59 -31.82
CA ARG A 942 4.83 26.67 -32.71
C ARG A 942 3.87 26.84 -33.90
N PRO A 943 3.38 28.05 -34.18
CA PRO A 943 2.54 28.30 -35.35
C PRO A 943 3.34 28.10 -36.65
N GLY A 944 2.69 27.52 -37.65
CA GLY A 944 3.11 27.62 -39.04
C GLY A 944 2.81 29.01 -39.63
N ARG A 945 3.34 29.31 -40.83
CA ARG A 945 3.17 30.63 -41.47
C ARG A 945 1.72 31.01 -41.78
N ALA A 946 0.84 30.02 -41.95
CA ALA A 946 -0.57 30.21 -42.28
C ALA A 946 -1.50 29.80 -41.11
N ASP A 947 -0.94 29.48 -39.94
CA ASP A 947 -1.73 29.09 -38.78
C ASP A 947 -2.32 30.34 -38.09
N GLU A 948 -3.56 30.22 -37.59
CA GLU A 948 -4.25 31.28 -36.84
C GLU A 948 -4.14 30.99 -35.33
N GLU A 949 -3.89 32.01 -34.52
CA GLU A 949 -3.83 31.90 -33.06
C GLU A 949 -4.97 32.64 -32.39
N ILE A 950 -5.61 31.97 -31.43
CA ILE A 950 -6.58 32.57 -30.52
C ILE A 950 -5.98 32.55 -29.12
N VAL A 951 -5.77 33.73 -28.53
CA VAL A 951 -5.16 33.89 -27.20
C VAL A 951 -6.08 34.69 -26.28
N VAL A 952 -6.28 34.20 -25.07
CA VAL A 952 -6.98 34.88 -23.98
C VAL A 952 -6.04 34.89 -22.77
N ASP A 953 -5.53 36.08 -22.46
CA ASP A 953 -4.60 36.31 -21.34
C ASP A 953 -5.31 37.15 -20.26
N ARG A 954 -5.51 36.55 -19.09
CA ARG A 954 -6.11 37.18 -17.91
C ARG A 954 -5.21 36.94 -16.68
N PRO A 955 -5.26 37.80 -15.64
CA PRO A 955 -4.51 37.56 -14.41
C PRO A 955 -4.79 36.17 -13.84
N GLY A 956 -3.74 35.34 -13.71
CA GLY A 956 -3.84 33.97 -13.19
C GLY A 956 -4.45 32.93 -14.15
N SER A 957 -4.74 33.29 -15.41
CA SER A 957 -5.35 32.38 -16.38
C SER A 957 -4.94 32.71 -17.82
N TYR A 958 -4.40 31.72 -18.54
CA TYR A 958 -4.00 31.88 -19.93
C TYR A 958 -4.58 30.76 -20.79
N ARG A 959 -5.17 31.07 -21.93
CA ARG A 959 -5.69 30.11 -22.89
C ARG A 959 -5.19 30.45 -24.28
N ARG A 960 -4.71 29.44 -25.01
CA ARG A 960 -4.24 29.56 -26.39
C ARG A 960 -4.71 28.37 -27.20
N LEU A 961 -5.33 28.63 -28.34
CA LEU A 961 -5.73 27.63 -29.32
C LEU A 961 -5.05 27.98 -30.65
N LEU A 962 -4.33 27.01 -31.22
CA LEU A 962 -3.70 27.10 -32.53
C LEU A 962 -4.59 26.40 -33.55
N LEU A 963 -4.91 27.10 -34.64
CA LEU A 963 -5.66 26.57 -35.76
C LEU A 963 -4.76 26.45 -36.99
N SER A 964 -4.77 25.28 -37.62
CA SER A 964 -4.11 25.04 -38.92
C SER A 964 -5.21 24.77 -39.93
N GLU A 965 -5.29 25.57 -40.99
CA GLU A 965 -6.36 25.49 -42.01
C GLU A 965 -7.78 25.52 -41.42
N GLY A 966 -7.97 26.32 -40.36
CA GLY A 966 -9.25 26.44 -39.65
C GLY A 966 -9.62 25.25 -38.75
N ARG A 967 -8.72 24.28 -38.56
CA ARG A 967 -8.89 23.12 -37.66
C ARG A 967 -7.99 23.22 -36.43
N ALA A 968 -8.45 22.71 -35.29
CA ALA A 968 -7.65 22.69 -34.07
C ALA A 968 -6.38 21.84 -34.25
N ALA A 969 -5.21 22.45 -33.98
CA ALA A 969 -3.89 21.85 -34.19
C ALA A 969 -3.01 21.83 -32.93
N GLY A 970 -3.31 22.70 -31.96
CA GLY A 970 -2.65 22.70 -30.66
C GLY A 970 -3.39 23.57 -29.66
N ALA A 971 -3.21 23.31 -28.37
CA ALA A 971 -3.79 24.14 -27.31
C ALA A 971 -2.86 24.24 -26.10
N THR A 972 -2.92 25.37 -25.39
CA THR A 972 -2.21 25.61 -24.13
C THR A 972 -3.16 26.30 -23.17
N ILE A 973 -3.33 25.73 -21.97
CA ILE A 973 -4.21 26.26 -20.92
C ILE A 973 -3.42 26.31 -19.61
N LEU A 974 -3.41 27.48 -18.99
CA LEU A 974 -2.82 27.76 -17.69
C LEU A 974 -3.92 28.23 -16.74
N GLY A 975 -3.97 27.62 -15.57
CA GLY A 975 -5.03 27.82 -14.58
C GLY A 975 -6.04 26.67 -14.60
N HIS A 976 -6.91 26.66 -13.59
CA HIS A 976 -7.82 25.56 -13.33
C HIS A 976 -9.09 25.65 -14.19
N HIS A 977 -9.04 25.08 -15.40
CA HIS A 977 -10.16 25.07 -16.36
C HIS A 977 -10.39 23.65 -16.95
N PRO A 978 -10.88 22.70 -16.14
CA PRO A 978 -10.91 21.28 -16.52
C PRO A 978 -11.84 20.94 -17.69
N ALA A 979 -13.00 21.60 -17.78
CA ALA A 979 -13.95 21.44 -18.87
C ALA A 979 -13.33 21.87 -20.22
N GLU A 980 -12.72 23.05 -20.24
CA GLU A 980 -12.02 23.59 -21.41
C GLU A 980 -10.82 22.74 -21.82
N ILE A 981 -10.06 22.20 -20.86
CA ILE A 981 -8.97 21.25 -21.13
C ILE A 981 -9.50 20.01 -21.87
N ALA A 982 -10.58 19.41 -21.40
CA ALA A 982 -11.18 18.24 -22.03
C ALA A 982 -11.70 18.56 -23.44
N ALA A 983 -12.36 19.71 -23.61
CA ALA A 983 -12.87 20.17 -24.89
C ALA A 983 -11.74 20.45 -25.90
N ALA A 984 -10.71 21.19 -25.48
CA ALA A 984 -9.55 21.50 -26.31
C ALA A 984 -8.74 20.24 -26.66
N GLN A 985 -8.57 19.31 -25.70
CA GLN A 985 -7.91 18.02 -25.94
C GLN A 985 -8.63 17.22 -27.02
N ARG A 986 -9.97 17.15 -26.95
CA ARG A 986 -10.79 16.46 -27.95
C ARG A 986 -10.67 17.13 -29.31
N ALA A 987 -10.85 18.45 -29.36
CA ALA A 987 -10.80 19.23 -30.59
C ALA A 987 -9.46 19.05 -31.34
N VAL A 988 -8.34 19.09 -30.61
CA VAL A 988 -7.00 18.91 -31.20
C VAL A 988 -6.77 17.47 -31.66
N ARG A 989 -7.24 16.46 -30.92
CA ARG A 989 -7.08 15.04 -31.30
C ARG A 989 -7.94 14.66 -32.52
N GLU A 990 -9.11 15.25 -32.64
CA GLU A 990 -10.05 15.00 -33.75
C GLU A 990 -9.84 15.94 -34.94
N HIS A 991 -8.89 16.87 -34.85
CA HIS A 991 -8.68 17.93 -35.84
C HIS A 991 -9.97 18.68 -36.18
N THR A 992 -10.77 18.99 -35.15
CA THR A 992 -12.11 19.55 -35.30
C THR A 992 -12.05 20.90 -36.04
N PRO A 993 -12.87 21.12 -37.08
CA PRO A 993 -12.98 22.41 -37.74
C PRO A 993 -13.64 23.43 -36.82
N ILE A 994 -13.07 24.62 -36.71
CA ILE A 994 -13.56 25.71 -35.86
C ILE A 994 -14.21 26.80 -36.74
N PRO A 995 -15.55 26.89 -36.78
CA PRO A 995 -16.28 27.87 -37.59
C PRO A 995 -15.98 29.31 -37.16
N ALA A 996 -16.09 30.26 -38.10
CA ALA A 996 -15.82 31.68 -37.82
C ALA A 996 -16.64 32.25 -36.66
N ALA A 997 -17.91 31.83 -36.50
CA ALA A 997 -18.76 32.24 -35.39
C ALA A 997 -18.21 31.79 -34.01
N ALA A 998 -17.71 30.56 -33.92
CA ALA A 998 -17.09 30.04 -32.69
C ALA A 998 -15.76 30.76 -32.38
N ARG A 999 -15.01 31.21 -33.40
CA ARG A 999 -13.75 31.96 -33.21
C ARG A 999 -13.97 33.28 -32.46
N ALA A 1000 -15.10 33.96 -32.70
CA ALA A 1000 -15.43 35.20 -31.99
C ALA A 1000 -15.66 34.94 -30.49
N ALA A 1001 -16.43 33.91 -30.14
CA ALA A 1001 -16.70 33.50 -28.76
C ALA A 1001 -15.41 33.08 -28.02
N LEU A 1002 -14.56 32.28 -28.68
CA LEU A 1002 -13.25 31.86 -28.15
C LEU A 1002 -12.34 33.06 -27.82
N ARG A 1003 -12.34 34.10 -28.66
CA ARG A 1003 -11.58 35.34 -28.43
C ARG A 1003 -12.11 36.16 -27.26
N SER A 1004 -13.43 36.17 -27.03
CA SER A 1004 -14.01 36.78 -25.82
C SER A 1004 -13.76 35.98 -24.54
N GLY A 1005 -13.22 34.76 -24.66
CA GLY A 1005 -12.92 33.87 -23.55
C GLY A 1005 -14.06 32.90 -23.21
N ASP A 1006 -15.06 32.75 -24.07
CA ASP A 1006 -16.05 31.69 -23.96
C ASP A 1006 -15.55 30.45 -24.73
N TRP A 1007 -15.00 29.50 -23.97
CA TRP A 1007 -14.46 28.25 -24.50
C TRP A 1007 -15.46 27.08 -24.46
N SER A 1008 -16.66 27.29 -23.91
CA SER A 1008 -17.74 26.29 -23.88
C SER A 1008 -18.24 25.93 -25.28
N VAL A 1009 -18.05 26.81 -26.27
CA VAL A 1009 -18.34 26.56 -27.68
C VAL A 1009 -17.57 25.39 -28.28
N LEU A 1010 -16.49 24.93 -27.64
CA LEU A 1010 -15.77 23.72 -28.03
C LEU A 1010 -16.49 22.44 -27.60
N GLU A 1011 -17.44 22.51 -26.67
CA GLU A 1011 -18.23 21.36 -26.18
C GLU A 1011 -19.46 21.09 -27.06
N SER A 1012 -20.09 22.15 -27.56
CA SER A 1012 -21.37 22.11 -28.29
C SER A 1012 -21.24 21.83 -29.80
N GLY A 1013 -20.02 21.81 -30.35
CA GLY A 1013 -19.76 21.61 -31.79
C GLY A 1013 -20.06 20.21 -32.35
N ALA A 1014 -20.63 19.29 -31.56
CA ALA A 1014 -20.90 17.90 -31.96
C ALA A 1014 -22.39 17.59 -32.21
N THR A 1015 -23.30 18.54 -32.05
CA THR A 1015 -24.70 18.33 -32.45
C THR A 1015 -24.86 18.75 -33.91
N THR A 1016 -24.95 17.76 -34.79
CA THR A 1016 -25.37 17.87 -36.18
C THR A 1016 -26.50 18.91 -36.34
N MET A 1017 -26.19 19.99 -37.06
CA MET A 1017 -27.20 20.75 -37.80
C MET A 1017 -27.73 19.83 -38.91
N GLU A 1018 -28.85 19.15 -38.67
CA GLU A 1018 -29.68 18.67 -39.77
C GLU A 1018 -30.50 19.84 -40.30
N PHE A 1019 -30.30 20.11 -41.59
CA PHE A 1019 -30.96 21.13 -42.37
C PHE A 1019 -32.48 20.94 -42.36
N GLY A 1020 -33.21 22.03 -42.11
CA GLY A 1020 -34.57 22.15 -42.59
C GLY A 1020 -34.62 22.08 -44.11
N ALA A 1021 -35.48 21.21 -44.64
CA ALA A 1021 -35.96 21.26 -46.01
C ALA A 1021 -37.48 21.02 -46.02
N VAL A 1022 -38.17 22.12 -46.30
CA VAL A 1022 -39.51 22.33 -46.86
C VAL A 1022 -40.12 21.13 -47.62
N GLY A 1023 -41.42 20.86 -47.36
CA GLY A 1023 -42.38 20.45 -48.40
C GLY A 1023 -43.27 19.24 -48.07
N GLY A 1024 -44.57 19.47 -47.84
CA GLY A 1024 -45.63 18.45 -47.86
C GLY A 1024 -46.48 18.39 -46.61
#